data_AF-C1ECT2-F1
#
_entry.id   AF-C1ECT2-F1
#
_cell.length_a   1.000
_cell.length_b   1.000
_cell.length_c   1.000
_cell.angle_alpha   90.00
_cell.angle_beta   90.00
_cell.angle_gamma   90.00
#
_symmetry.space_group_name_H-M   'P 1'
#
loop_
_entity.id
_entity.type
_entity.pdbx_description
1 polymer ?
#
loop_
_entity_poly.entity_id
_entity_poly.type
_entity_poly.pdbx_seq_one_letter_code
_entity_poly.pdbx_strand_id
1 'polypeptide(L)'
;MDPDHPLLARAQAALRKQLEDRKRDVEERIREKEAELNKEKKRREAVGVELYGVQQNLGKLQQQLDRTIEDQAATARARSQAESDLRQLQEWLEARALDAKEQRRTHDSHQKELDDLNATLRQVEAYNEQMKGEIATTRTATYAAEESATRLEKEKMDQDVLIDVLSENLKRLHQAHALAEAQLIAQRKETGAARATLEEAAREMEAINYEKKQLTAQWKTSLVGMARRDEALQATQEALRKQAEETTMIEAETSAYKRQIKEAEGKNEQLTQQLRKMEAEGEFLSKNIDACREKKERLMETHARLTASLEETEAHLEKAHREAKALDDETNKTEKDIAKTTAESREHDERMLANLSEQTTVEKGVQRTIDATREVRRKIRDQEMYVTTLQNEIAKTRVDVLNTQASLATLDETLVVLDAELAEKSRTVDKYEAEIKRRNDDIAKRARDVDRLNKKLEQLSGGDDDGENLGPMEATIKNMNKEVEQKEKENKELQRRWVNWQTELVTMVNENNELTEKTQRLKQEKTLLTARRNRLDQNLTRQKEECGQLSKAMERMHQDMVRINALRDKNAKLHDALVTDNYVLETEIVGELKDLEVEAVTLESKIEARTEEKKRVVAEVVETERQIMLWERKIQLEKETQAALDPDVGGDVVGAMKKEIGRMETRYNELKKRQERLMQEMEKAVYKRELITTKAMLAAASGKNNSHASSSAAARGLAKAGVKSIEQTDAEARAREASVAELEEERARAVDEIEQTESALRELREREEELRRAHEGVERERVRASLEARKNERMLERFRELEIGTRDRAQLDEETVRAEFEKARHRREKLVDAIGDICADAPHLEAHLDRALTLLSL
;
A
#
# COMPACT_ATOMS: atom_id res chain seq x y z
N MET A 1 132.55 188.71 42.63
CA MET A 1 134.02 188.83 42.68
C MET A 1 134.59 187.62 41.99
N ASP A 2 135.21 187.78 40.81
CA ASP A 2 136.14 186.79 40.23
C ASP A 2 135.64 185.36 39.97
N PRO A 3 136.50 184.46 39.43
CA PRO A 3 136.19 183.02 39.35
C PRO A 3 135.84 182.37 40.70
N ASP A 4 136.35 182.91 41.82
CA ASP A 4 136.12 182.41 43.18
C ASP A 4 134.87 182.99 43.88
N HIS A 5 133.82 183.37 43.14
CA HIS A 5 132.59 183.81 43.78
C HIS A 5 131.72 182.63 44.28
N PRO A 6 131.35 182.56 45.58
CA PRO A 6 130.58 181.45 46.14
C PRO A 6 129.15 181.29 45.61
N LEU A 7 128.68 182.20 44.74
CA LEU A 7 127.38 182.10 44.05
C LEU A 7 127.43 181.32 42.72
N LEU A 8 128.61 181.15 42.09
CA LEU A 8 128.70 180.51 40.77
C LEU A 8 128.87 178.97 40.83
N ALA A 9 129.52 178.45 41.87
CA ALA A 9 129.80 177.02 42.01
C ALA A 9 128.53 176.14 41.97
N ARG A 10 127.42 176.63 42.56
CA ARG A 10 126.15 175.89 42.63
C ARG A 10 125.46 175.74 41.27
N ALA A 11 125.67 176.68 40.34
CA ALA A 11 125.13 176.61 38.98
C ALA A 11 125.89 175.60 38.10
N GLN A 12 127.21 175.60 38.18
CA GLN A 12 128.07 174.69 37.41
C GLN A 12 127.86 173.22 37.80
N ALA A 13 127.69 172.94 39.10
CA ALA A 13 127.41 171.58 39.59
C ALA A 13 126.05 171.03 39.08
N ALA A 14 125.02 171.86 39.02
CA ALA A 14 123.68 171.46 38.56
C ALA A 14 123.67 171.06 37.07
N LEU A 15 124.34 171.87 36.23
CA LEU A 15 124.39 171.63 34.78
C LEU A 15 125.09 170.32 34.43
N ARG A 16 126.18 169.98 35.15
CA ARG A 16 126.98 168.77 34.86
C ARG A 16 126.17 167.49 35.09
N LYS A 17 125.43 167.40 36.20
CA LYS A 17 124.56 166.25 36.49
C LYS A 17 123.48 166.05 35.42
N GLN A 18 122.86 167.15 34.97
CA GLN A 18 121.76 167.10 33.99
C GLN A 18 122.19 166.58 32.60
N LEU A 19 123.50 166.65 32.27
CA LEU A 19 124.05 166.08 31.04
C LEU A 19 124.38 164.59 31.17
N GLU A 20 124.83 164.13 32.34
CA GLU A 20 125.13 162.71 32.59
C GLU A 20 123.88 161.84 32.63
N ASP A 21 122.82 162.31 33.30
CA ASP A 21 121.55 161.58 33.36
C ASP A 21 120.92 161.44 31.95
N ARG A 22 120.98 162.49 31.12
CA ARG A 22 120.53 162.46 29.71
C ARG A 22 121.30 161.47 28.81
N LYS A 23 122.53 161.07 29.16
CA LYS A 23 123.28 160.07 28.38
C LYS A 23 122.72 158.66 28.61
N ARG A 24 122.29 158.35 29.84
CA ARG A 24 121.72 157.04 30.20
C ARG A 24 120.41 156.78 29.46
N ASP A 25 119.50 157.76 29.45
CA ASP A 25 118.21 157.70 28.72
C ASP A 25 118.36 157.30 27.24
N VAL A 26 119.46 157.71 26.58
CA VAL A 26 119.69 157.40 25.17
C VAL A 26 120.27 155.99 24.98
N GLU A 27 121.16 155.55 25.87
CA GLU A 27 121.77 154.21 25.81
C GLU A 27 120.76 153.08 26.11
N GLU A 28 119.79 153.32 27.00
CA GLU A 28 118.73 152.35 27.27
C GLU A 28 117.77 152.20 26.08
N ARG A 29 117.35 153.31 25.46
CA ARG A 29 116.41 153.32 24.32
C ARG A 29 116.98 152.66 23.06
N ILE A 30 118.30 152.60 22.92
CA ILE A 30 118.95 151.82 21.84
C ILE A 30 118.77 150.32 22.09
N ARG A 31 119.00 149.83 23.32
CA ARG A 31 118.81 148.42 23.68
C ARG A 31 117.36 147.96 23.53
N GLU A 32 116.39 148.80 23.87
CA GLU A 32 114.97 148.52 23.64
C GLU A 32 114.69 148.24 22.15
N LYS A 33 115.24 149.06 21.24
CA LYS A 33 115.01 148.92 19.80
C LYS A 33 115.75 147.74 19.15
N GLU A 34 116.93 147.38 19.66
CA GLU A 34 117.58 146.12 19.25
C GLU A 34 116.79 144.88 19.70
N ALA A 35 116.18 144.91 20.89
CA ALA A 35 115.33 143.84 21.38
C ALA A 35 114.02 143.70 20.57
N GLU A 36 113.37 144.81 20.21
CA GLU A 36 112.21 144.82 19.30
C GLU A 36 112.55 144.21 17.94
N LEU A 37 113.65 144.62 17.31
CA LEU A 37 114.08 144.11 16.01
C LEU A 37 114.33 142.60 16.02
N ASN A 38 114.93 142.09 17.10
CA ASN A 38 115.21 140.66 17.25
C ASN A 38 113.93 139.83 17.51
N LYS A 39 112.93 140.43 18.17
CA LYS A 39 111.60 139.81 18.37
C LYS A 39 110.84 139.63 17.05
N GLU A 40 110.80 140.64 16.19
CA GLU A 40 110.09 140.55 14.91
C GLU A 40 110.82 139.68 13.87
N LYS A 41 112.16 139.55 13.94
CA LYS A 41 112.90 138.53 13.16
C LYS A 41 112.43 137.12 13.51
N LYS A 42 112.41 136.77 14.80
CA LYS A 42 111.90 135.47 15.29
C LYS A 42 110.43 135.25 14.91
N ARG A 43 109.61 136.31 14.92
CA ARG A 43 108.21 136.22 14.47
C ARG A 43 108.10 135.87 12.98
N ARG A 44 108.93 136.49 12.12
CA ARG A 44 108.98 136.17 10.68
C ARG A 44 109.42 134.72 10.43
N GLU A 45 110.38 134.23 11.21
CA GLU A 45 110.84 132.84 11.15
C GLU A 45 109.76 131.85 11.58
N ALA A 46 109.04 132.12 12.68
CA ALA A 46 107.91 131.31 13.13
C ALA A 46 106.79 131.23 12.08
N VAL A 47 106.37 132.38 11.53
CA VAL A 47 105.35 132.42 10.44
C VAL A 47 105.83 131.70 9.18
N GLY A 48 107.14 131.69 8.89
CA GLY A 48 107.73 130.90 7.81
C GLY A 48 107.61 129.39 8.02
N VAL A 49 107.80 128.91 9.26
CA VAL A 49 107.61 127.51 9.64
C VAL A 49 106.13 127.12 9.61
N GLU A 50 105.24 127.98 10.10
CA GLU A 50 103.79 127.79 10.01
C GLU A 50 103.32 127.67 8.54
N LEU A 51 103.80 128.56 7.66
CA LEU A 51 103.48 128.53 6.23
C LEU A 51 103.95 127.24 5.56
N TYR A 52 105.16 126.76 5.88
CA TYR A 52 105.66 125.47 5.39
C TYR A 52 104.82 124.29 5.91
N GLY A 53 104.38 124.33 7.18
CA GLY A 53 103.45 123.35 7.74
C GLY A 53 102.10 123.31 7.02
N VAL A 54 101.53 124.49 6.70
CA VAL A 54 100.30 124.62 5.91
C VAL A 54 100.50 124.06 4.49
N GLN A 55 101.62 124.38 3.83
CA GLN A 55 101.95 123.85 2.50
C GLN A 55 102.09 122.31 2.52
N GLN A 56 102.76 121.75 3.53
CA GLN A 56 102.89 120.29 3.66
C GLN A 56 101.54 119.62 3.91
N ASN A 57 100.64 120.25 4.68
CA ASN A 57 99.30 119.74 4.92
C ASN A 57 98.39 119.85 3.69
N LEU A 58 98.51 120.93 2.90
CA LEU A 58 97.81 121.07 1.62
C LEU A 58 98.23 119.98 0.62
N GLY A 59 99.53 119.66 0.52
CA GLY A 59 100.01 118.55 -0.30
C GLY A 59 99.49 117.17 0.14
N LYS A 60 99.35 116.93 1.45
CA LYS A 60 98.71 115.71 1.99
C LYS A 60 97.22 115.65 1.62
N LEU A 61 96.50 116.77 1.73
CA LEU A 61 95.08 116.86 1.39
C LEU A 61 94.84 116.63 -0.11
N GLN A 62 95.73 117.11 -0.99
CA GLN A 62 95.67 116.80 -2.42
C GLN A 62 95.87 115.30 -2.68
N GLN A 63 96.91 114.68 -2.11
CA GLN A 63 97.11 113.23 -2.24
C GLN A 63 95.98 112.38 -1.62
N GLN A 64 95.26 112.90 -0.62
CA GLN A 64 94.06 112.26 -0.08
C GLN A 64 92.87 112.41 -1.04
N LEU A 65 92.68 113.59 -1.63
CA LEU A 65 91.62 113.84 -2.61
C LEU A 65 91.79 112.94 -3.85
N ASP A 66 92.99 112.87 -4.42
CA ASP A 66 93.29 112.04 -5.58
C ASP A 66 92.96 110.56 -5.31
N ARG A 67 93.36 110.03 -4.14
CA ARG A 67 93.00 108.67 -3.71
C ARG A 67 91.49 108.48 -3.57
N THR A 68 90.77 109.42 -2.96
CA THR A 68 89.30 109.30 -2.85
C THR A 68 88.60 109.35 -4.21
N ILE A 69 89.20 109.99 -5.23
CA ILE A 69 88.70 109.97 -6.61
C ILE A 69 88.98 108.60 -7.27
N GLU A 70 90.15 108.01 -7.03
CA GLU A 70 90.46 106.64 -7.46
C GLU A 70 89.54 105.60 -6.80
N ASP A 71 89.32 105.71 -5.49
CA ASP A 71 88.38 104.86 -4.72
C ASP A 71 86.93 105.03 -5.19
N GLN A 72 86.50 106.27 -5.49
CA GLN A 72 85.19 106.54 -6.07
C GLN A 72 85.05 105.91 -7.48
N ALA A 73 86.10 105.98 -8.29
CA ALA A 73 86.11 105.35 -9.62
C ALA A 73 86.12 103.81 -9.53
N ALA A 74 86.83 103.23 -8.56
CA ALA A 74 86.85 101.80 -8.31
C ALA A 74 85.48 101.29 -7.81
N THR A 75 84.89 101.95 -6.82
CA THR A 75 83.55 101.60 -6.30
C THR A 75 82.44 101.79 -7.34
N ALA A 76 82.53 102.82 -8.20
CA ALA A 76 81.60 102.99 -9.31
C ALA A 76 81.67 101.84 -10.35
N ARG A 77 82.88 101.35 -10.66
CA ARG A 77 83.07 100.16 -11.53
C ARG A 77 82.52 98.90 -10.87
N ALA A 78 82.84 98.66 -9.60
CA ALA A 78 82.35 97.51 -8.85
C ALA A 78 80.81 97.49 -8.76
N ARG A 79 80.19 98.66 -8.54
CA ARG A 79 78.73 98.82 -8.59
C ARG A 79 78.17 98.52 -9.98
N SER A 80 78.77 99.05 -11.04
CA SER A 80 78.31 98.80 -12.42
C SER A 80 78.39 97.31 -12.80
N GLN A 81 79.43 96.60 -12.34
CA GLN A 81 79.54 95.15 -12.50
C GLN A 81 78.42 94.44 -11.72
N ALA A 82 78.24 94.74 -10.44
CA ALA A 82 77.18 94.13 -9.63
C ALA A 82 75.76 94.41 -10.17
N GLU A 83 75.50 95.59 -10.76
CA GLU A 83 74.24 95.89 -11.44
C GLU A 83 74.09 95.15 -12.78
N SER A 84 75.18 94.80 -13.46
CA SER A 84 75.16 93.92 -14.64
C SER A 84 74.90 92.47 -14.25
N ASP A 85 75.61 91.97 -13.24
CA ASP A 85 75.48 90.60 -12.74
C ASP A 85 74.07 90.37 -12.15
N LEU A 86 73.51 91.37 -11.46
CA LEU A 86 72.13 91.35 -10.98
C LEU A 86 71.10 91.26 -12.11
N ARG A 87 71.29 92.01 -13.22
CA ARG A 87 70.40 91.89 -14.39
C ARG A 87 70.46 90.51 -15.02
N GLN A 88 71.66 89.96 -15.20
CA GLN A 88 71.84 88.60 -15.73
C GLN A 88 71.20 87.54 -14.81
N LEU A 89 71.29 87.71 -13.49
CA LEU A 89 70.61 86.85 -12.52
C LEU A 89 69.08 87.03 -12.54
N GLN A 90 68.57 88.24 -12.77
CA GLN A 90 67.13 88.50 -12.93
C GLN A 90 66.59 87.85 -14.21
N GLU A 91 67.24 88.07 -15.36
CA GLU A 91 66.90 87.44 -16.64
C GLU A 91 66.94 85.90 -16.54
N TRP A 92 67.96 85.35 -15.86
CA TRP A 92 68.08 83.91 -15.61
C TRP A 92 66.99 83.38 -14.67
N LEU A 93 66.64 84.10 -13.61
CA LEU A 93 65.55 83.73 -12.69
C LEU A 93 64.18 83.80 -13.36
N GLU A 94 63.92 84.81 -14.21
CA GLU A 94 62.69 84.92 -14.97
C GLU A 94 62.56 83.78 -15.98
N ALA A 95 63.61 83.50 -16.76
CA ALA A 95 63.66 82.34 -17.65
C ALA A 95 63.42 81.02 -16.87
N ARG A 96 64.07 80.85 -15.71
CA ARG A 96 63.93 79.63 -14.91
C ARG A 96 62.58 79.50 -14.20
N ALA A 97 61.91 80.61 -13.89
CA ALA A 97 60.53 80.62 -13.43
C ALA A 97 59.54 80.28 -14.55
N LEU A 98 59.85 80.67 -15.79
CA LEU A 98 59.07 80.33 -16.99
C LEU A 98 59.22 78.82 -17.32
N ASP A 99 60.44 78.30 -17.33
CA ASP A 99 60.74 76.85 -17.37
C ASP A 99 59.91 76.09 -16.33
N ALA A 100 59.99 76.49 -15.05
CA ALA A 100 59.33 75.80 -13.96
C ALA A 100 57.80 75.86 -14.06
N LYS A 101 57.24 76.91 -14.68
CA LYS A 101 55.81 77.05 -14.95
C LYS A 101 55.36 76.18 -16.14
N GLU A 102 56.21 75.99 -17.14
CA GLU A 102 55.97 75.06 -18.25
C GLU A 102 56.09 73.60 -17.79
N GLN A 103 57.12 73.25 -17.02
CA GLN A 103 57.28 71.91 -16.45
C GLN A 103 56.17 71.56 -15.45
N ARG A 104 55.59 72.53 -14.74
CA ARG A 104 54.34 72.32 -13.97
C ARG A 104 53.15 72.04 -14.89
N ARG A 105 53.00 72.77 -16.00
CA ARG A 105 51.91 72.53 -16.97
C ARG A 105 52.00 71.17 -17.65
N THR A 106 53.20 70.70 -18.01
CA THR A 106 53.37 69.35 -18.58
C THR A 106 53.12 68.27 -17.52
N HIS A 107 53.62 68.46 -16.29
CA HIS A 107 53.28 67.60 -15.15
C HIS A 107 51.75 67.53 -14.91
N ASP A 108 51.05 68.67 -14.88
CA ASP A 108 49.61 68.75 -14.68
C ASP A 108 48.79 68.19 -15.87
N SER A 109 49.40 68.06 -17.05
CA SER A 109 48.83 67.35 -18.20
C SER A 109 49.02 65.84 -18.03
N HIS A 110 50.27 65.40 -17.85
CA HIS A 110 50.60 63.99 -17.64
C HIS A 110 49.90 63.39 -16.42
N GLN A 111 49.67 64.16 -15.35
CA GLN A 111 48.91 63.72 -14.19
C GLN A 111 47.44 63.44 -14.56
N LYS A 112 46.80 64.30 -15.36
CA LYS A 112 45.44 64.05 -15.86
C LYS A 112 45.39 62.88 -16.82
N GLU A 113 46.35 62.79 -17.74
CA GLU A 113 46.49 61.66 -18.66
C GLU A 113 46.69 60.34 -17.89
N LEU A 114 47.46 60.34 -16.80
CA LEU A 114 47.59 59.21 -15.89
C LEU A 114 46.31 58.93 -15.11
N ASP A 115 45.58 59.94 -14.63
CA ASP A 115 44.32 59.75 -13.90
C ASP A 115 43.19 59.23 -14.82
N ASP A 116 43.13 59.69 -16.07
CA ASP A 116 42.23 59.19 -17.12
C ASP A 116 42.62 57.76 -17.55
N LEU A 117 43.92 57.46 -17.69
CA LEU A 117 44.43 56.10 -17.93
C LEU A 117 44.15 55.17 -16.74
N ASN A 118 44.25 55.65 -15.50
CA ASN A 118 43.90 54.89 -14.31
C ASN A 118 42.38 54.68 -14.18
N ALA A 119 41.57 55.64 -14.59
CA ALA A 119 40.11 55.50 -14.62
C ALA A 119 39.67 54.47 -15.68
N THR A 120 40.22 54.55 -16.89
CA THR A 120 39.95 53.58 -17.96
C THR A 120 40.54 52.19 -17.65
N LEU A 121 41.71 52.10 -17.02
CA LEU A 121 42.26 50.83 -16.52
C LEU A 121 41.33 50.20 -15.49
N ARG A 122 40.89 50.94 -14.46
CA ARG A 122 39.93 50.43 -13.47
C ARG A 122 38.61 49.98 -14.09
N GLN A 123 38.12 50.70 -15.11
CA GLN A 123 36.92 50.30 -15.85
C GLN A 123 37.15 48.99 -16.62
N VAL A 124 38.32 48.81 -17.24
CA VAL A 124 38.69 47.58 -17.94
C VAL A 124 38.96 46.42 -16.97
N GLU A 125 39.53 46.67 -15.79
CA GLU A 125 39.71 45.67 -14.74
C GLU A 125 38.36 45.22 -14.17
N ALA A 126 37.46 46.15 -13.84
CA ALA A 126 36.11 45.84 -13.38
C ALA A 126 35.30 45.08 -14.44
N TYR A 127 35.39 45.49 -15.72
CA TYR A 127 34.75 44.78 -16.81
C TYR A 127 35.35 43.38 -17.02
N ASN A 128 36.67 43.21 -16.92
CA ASN A 128 37.31 41.90 -17.00
C ASN A 128 36.93 40.99 -15.83
N GLU A 129 36.78 41.51 -14.61
CA GLU A 129 36.36 40.71 -13.45
C GLU A 129 34.87 40.34 -13.54
N GLN A 130 34.02 41.26 -14.01
CA GLN A 130 32.63 40.95 -14.37
C GLN A 130 32.58 39.88 -15.46
N MET A 131 33.36 40.00 -16.53
CA MET A 131 33.44 38.99 -17.60
C MET A 131 33.96 37.64 -17.09
N LYS A 132 34.91 37.59 -16.15
CA LYS A 132 35.30 36.34 -15.47
C LYS A 132 34.15 35.75 -14.67
N GLY A 133 33.37 36.57 -13.96
CA GLY A 133 32.18 36.15 -13.23
C GLY A 133 31.09 35.62 -14.16
N GLU A 134 30.83 36.29 -15.28
CA GLU A 134 29.89 35.85 -16.32
C GLU A 134 30.38 34.57 -17.03
N ILE A 135 31.68 34.43 -17.31
CA ILE A 135 32.27 33.19 -17.84
C ILE A 135 32.21 32.05 -16.80
N ALA A 136 32.41 32.33 -15.51
CA ALA A 136 32.34 31.32 -14.45
C ALA A 136 30.90 30.85 -14.19
N THR A 137 29.93 31.76 -14.20
CA THR A 137 28.50 31.45 -14.04
C THR A 137 27.94 30.77 -15.29
N THR A 138 28.25 31.24 -16.50
CA THR A 138 27.86 30.54 -17.74
C THR A 138 28.52 29.16 -17.84
N ARG A 139 29.81 28.99 -17.50
CA ARG A 139 30.45 27.67 -17.48
C ARG A 139 29.81 26.72 -16.46
N THR A 140 29.44 27.24 -15.28
CA THR A 140 28.70 26.46 -14.27
C THR A 140 27.31 26.09 -14.76
N ALA A 141 26.60 27.01 -15.43
CA ALA A 141 25.30 26.77 -16.05
C ALA A 141 25.39 25.76 -17.22
N THR A 142 26.45 25.79 -18.04
CA THR A 142 26.65 24.78 -19.10
C THR A 142 26.95 23.42 -18.52
N TYR A 143 27.76 23.30 -17.46
CA TYR A 143 27.99 22.00 -16.80
C TYR A 143 26.72 21.49 -16.11
N ALA A 144 25.91 22.35 -15.48
CA ALA A 144 24.62 21.96 -14.92
C ALA A 144 23.62 21.54 -16.02
N ALA A 145 23.64 22.20 -17.18
CA ALA A 145 22.83 21.82 -18.33
C ALA A 145 23.32 20.52 -19.00
N GLU A 146 24.63 20.27 -19.04
CA GLU A 146 25.25 19.04 -19.54
C GLU A 146 25.00 17.86 -18.60
N GLU A 147 25.05 18.06 -17.28
CA GLU A 147 24.64 17.05 -16.29
C GLU A 147 23.13 16.78 -16.37
N SER A 148 22.30 17.81 -16.55
CA SER A 148 20.86 17.66 -16.78
C SER A 148 20.56 16.90 -18.07
N ALA A 149 21.26 17.22 -19.17
CA ALA A 149 21.13 16.55 -20.45
C ALA A 149 21.55 15.07 -20.37
N THR A 150 22.71 14.76 -19.77
CA THR A 150 23.17 13.37 -19.62
C THR A 150 22.30 12.55 -18.65
N ARG A 151 21.71 13.18 -17.62
CA ARG A 151 20.65 12.58 -16.79
C ARG A 151 19.40 12.26 -17.63
N LEU A 152 18.91 13.21 -18.43
CA LEU A 152 17.76 13.03 -19.32
C LEU A 152 18.01 11.99 -20.42
N GLU A 153 19.21 11.94 -21.00
CA GLU A 153 19.61 10.90 -21.96
C GLU A 153 19.59 9.52 -21.33
N LYS A 154 20.05 9.39 -20.07
CA LYS A 154 19.98 8.14 -19.33
C LYS A 154 18.53 7.75 -18.99
N GLU A 155 17.71 8.67 -18.49
CA GLU A 155 16.30 8.42 -18.23
C GLU A 155 15.54 8.03 -19.50
N LYS A 156 15.89 8.65 -20.64
CA LYS A 156 15.35 8.31 -21.96
C LYS A 156 15.84 6.94 -22.45
N MET A 157 17.08 6.55 -22.16
CA MET A 157 17.61 5.21 -22.46
C MET A 157 16.94 4.13 -21.60
N ASP A 158 16.74 4.39 -20.30
CA ASP A 158 15.99 3.50 -19.41
C ASP A 158 14.50 3.40 -19.87
N GLN A 159 13.94 4.50 -20.40
CA GLN A 159 12.61 4.51 -21.03
C GLN A 159 12.57 3.72 -22.35
N ASP A 160 13.57 3.84 -23.23
CA ASP A 160 13.67 3.05 -24.48
C ASP A 160 13.70 1.56 -24.17
N VAL A 161 14.53 1.14 -23.21
CA VAL A 161 14.64 -0.26 -22.78
C VAL A 161 13.30 -0.76 -22.22
N LEU A 162 12.59 0.07 -21.44
CA LEU A 162 11.24 -0.25 -20.98
C LEU A 162 10.24 -0.36 -22.16
N ILE A 163 10.30 0.52 -23.15
CA ILE A 163 9.46 0.49 -24.34
C ILE A 163 9.72 -0.76 -25.17
N ASP A 164 10.97 -1.19 -25.34
CA ASP A 164 11.32 -2.43 -26.04
C ASP A 164 10.83 -3.67 -25.29
N VAL A 165 11.04 -3.74 -23.96
CA VAL A 165 10.51 -4.83 -23.12
C VAL A 165 8.99 -4.89 -23.15
N LEU A 166 8.30 -3.75 -23.07
CA LEU A 166 6.84 -3.68 -23.20
C LEU A 166 6.38 -4.08 -24.62
N SER A 167 7.10 -3.66 -25.66
CA SER A 167 6.80 -3.99 -27.06
C SER A 167 7.01 -5.47 -27.36
N GLU A 168 8.04 -6.11 -26.80
CA GLU A 168 8.25 -7.55 -26.94
C GLU A 168 7.21 -8.34 -26.15
N ASN A 169 6.87 -7.92 -24.93
CA ASN A 169 5.79 -8.52 -24.15
C ASN A 169 4.42 -8.37 -24.86
N LEU A 170 4.15 -7.22 -25.50
CA LEU A 170 2.93 -6.99 -26.28
C LEU A 170 2.88 -7.87 -27.54
N LYS A 171 4.02 -8.09 -28.22
CA LYS A 171 4.15 -9.07 -29.33
C LYS A 171 3.89 -10.51 -28.84
N ARG A 172 4.49 -10.92 -27.72
CA ARG A 172 4.28 -12.24 -27.09
C ARG A 172 2.82 -12.43 -26.68
N LEU A 173 2.17 -11.42 -26.10
CA LEU A 173 0.75 -11.41 -25.76
C LEU A 173 -0.16 -11.50 -27.00
N HIS A 174 0.16 -10.78 -28.09
CA HIS A 174 -0.57 -10.91 -29.36
C HIS A 174 -0.45 -12.32 -29.96
N GLN A 175 0.74 -12.92 -29.92
CA GLN A 175 0.94 -14.29 -30.38
C GLN A 175 0.17 -15.31 -29.52
N ALA A 176 0.16 -15.12 -28.19
CA ALA A 176 -0.62 -15.94 -27.27
C ALA A 176 -2.15 -15.78 -27.48
N HIS A 177 -2.63 -14.55 -27.73
CA HIS A 177 -4.03 -14.28 -28.07
C HIS A 177 -4.42 -14.97 -29.38
N ALA A 178 -3.64 -14.78 -30.45
CA ALA A 178 -3.91 -15.39 -31.75
C ALA A 178 -3.90 -16.93 -31.68
N LEU A 179 -3.02 -17.52 -30.87
CA LEU A 179 -3.01 -18.96 -30.61
C LEU A 179 -4.28 -19.41 -29.86
N ALA A 180 -4.66 -18.71 -28.79
CA ALA A 180 -5.85 -19.02 -28.01
C ALA A 180 -7.15 -18.83 -28.81
N GLU A 181 -7.20 -17.82 -29.69
CA GLU A 181 -8.31 -17.54 -30.59
C GLU A 181 -8.43 -18.61 -31.69
N ALA A 182 -7.30 -19.04 -32.28
CA ALA A 182 -7.28 -20.18 -33.20
C ALA A 182 -7.74 -21.48 -32.52
N GLN A 183 -7.31 -21.74 -31.27
CA GLN A 183 -7.79 -22.87 -30.47
C GLN A 183 -9.28 -22.77 -30.15
N LEU A 184 -9.79 -21.58 -29.80
CA LEU A 184 -11.22 -21.34 -29.57
C LEU A 184 -12.05 -21.60 -30.84
N ILE A 185 -11.57 -21.16 -32.01
CA ILE A 185 -12.22 -21.40 -33.30
C ILE A 185 -12.21 -22.89 -33.66
N ALA A 186 -11.11 -23.61 -33.39
CA ALA A 186 -11.03 -25.06 -33.57
C ALA A 186 -12.02 -25.79 -32.65
N GLN A 187 -12.02 -25.51 -31.35
CA GLN A 187 -12.94 -26.12 -30.39
C GLN A 187 -14.41 -25.78 -30.69
N ARG A 188 -14.72 -24.58 -31.21
CA ARG A 188 -16.06 -24.22 -31.68
C ARG A 188 -16.49 -25.03 -32.91
N LYS A 189 -15.57 -25.36 -33.82
CA LYS A 189 -15.85 -26.27 -34.96
C LYS A 189 -16.04 -27.72 -34.50
N GLU A 190 -15.18 -28.22 -33.62
CA GLU A 190 -15.28 -29.57 -33.04
C GLU A 190 -16.58 -29.76 -32.24
N THR A 191 -16.91 -28.82 -31.36
CA THR A 191 -18.18 -28.86 -30.61
C THR A 191 -19.41 -28.63 -31.49
N GLY A 192 -19.28 -27.88 -32.59
CA GLY A 192 -20.31 -27.77 -33.62
C GLY A 192 -20.56 -29.10 -34.34
N ALA A 193 -19.50 -29.78 -34.76
CA ALA A 193 -19.58 -31.11 -35.38
C ALA A 193 -20.15 -32.16 -34.42
N ALA A 194 -19.69 -32.18 -33.15
CA ALA A 194 -20.22 -33.07 -32.13
C ALA A 194 -21.70 -32.82 -31.81
N ARG A 195 -22.18 -31.57 -31.89
CA ARG A 195 -23.61 -31.25 -31.80
C ARG A 195 -24.38 -31.76 -33.01
N ALA A 196 -23.86 -31.59 -34.23
CA ALA A 196 -24.50 -32.11 -35.43
C ALA A 196 -24.66 -33.64 -35.37
N THR A 197 -23.63 -34.38 -34.95
CA THR A 197 -23.72 -35.85 -34.79
C THR A 197 -24.65 -36.26 -33.65
N LEU A 198 -24.78 -35.46 -32.58
CA LEU A 198 -25.76 -35.71 -31.51
C LEU A 198 -27.20 -35.44 -31.97
N GLU A 199 -27.44 -34.42 -32.80
CA GLU A 199 -28.74 -34.18 -33.42
C GLU A 199 -29.10 -35.28 -34.43
N GLU A 200 -28.13 -35.77 -35.21
CA GLU A 200 -28.31 -36.87 -36.15
C GLU A 200 -28.64 -38.17 -35.42
N ALA A 201 -27.86 -38.54 -34.40
CA ALA A 201 -28.15 -39.69 -33.53
C ALA A 201 -29.49 -39.54 -32.76
N ALA A 202 -29.91 -38.32 -32.43
CA ALA A 202 -31.23 -38.07 -31.85
C ALA A 202 -32.36 -38.33 -32.87
N ARG A 203 -32.22 -37.87 -34.12
CA ARG A 203 -33.16 -38.15 -35.22
C ARG A 203 -33.24 -39.66 -35.51
N GLU A 204 -32.10 -40.36 -35.52
CA GLU A 204 -32.08 -41.83 -35.65
C GLU A 204 -32.77 -42.51 -34.47
N MET A 205 -32.52 -42.07 -33.23
CA MET A 205 -33.25 -42.61 -32.06
C MET A 205 -34.75 -42.34 -32.13
N GLU A 206 -35.20 -41.19 -32.65
CA GLU A 206 -36.62 -40.91 -32.87
C GLU A 206 -37.22 -41.82 -33.96
N ALA A 207 -36.51 -42.02 -35.07
CA ALA A 207 -36.92 -42.95 -36.13
C ALA A 207 -37.01 -44.40 -35.63
N ILE A 208 -35.99 -44.91 -34.93
CA ILE A 208 -35.97 -46.24 -34.32
C ILE A 208 -37.11 -46.38 -33.28
N ASN A 209 -37.41 -45.34 -32.52
CA ASN A 209 -38.55 -45.36 -31.57
C ASN A 209 -39.91 -45.31 -32.28
N TYR A 210 -40.01 -44.67 -33.44
CA TYR A 210 -41.21 -44.72 -34.29
C TYR A 210 -41.40 -46.12 -34.89
N GLU A 211 -40.36 -46.70 -35.48
CA GLU A 211 -40.36 -48.07 -36.01
C GLU A 211 -40.71 -49.10 -34.92
N LYS A 212 -40.12 -49.00 -33.72
CA LYS A 212 -40.46 -49.86 -32.59
C LYS A 212 -41.93 -49.74 -32.19
N LYS A 213 -42.52 -48.54 -32.20
CA LYS A 213 -43.96 -48.34 -31.97
C LYS A 213 -44.80 -48.97 -33.08
N GLN A 214 -44.41 -48.79 -34.34
CA GLN A 214 -45.09 -49.35 -35.51
C GLN A 214 -45.05 -50.89 -35.51
N LEU A 215 -43.88 -51.49 -35.30
CA LEU A 215 -43.70 -52.94 -35.15
C LEU A 215 -44.49 -53.49 -33.96
N THR A 216 -44.50 -52.78 -32.82
CA THR A 216 -45.32 -53.18 -31.65
C THR A 216 -46.82 -53.13 -31.97
N ALA A 217 -47.29 -52.14 -32.74
CA ALA A 217 -48.68 -52.04 -33.16
C ALA A 217 -49.05 -53.13 -34.19
N GLN A 218 -48.17 -53.41 -35.16
CA GLN A 218 -48.32 -54.50 -36.12
C GLN A 218 -48.34 -55.86 -35.41
N TRP A 219 -47.41 -56.11 -34.48
CA TRP A 219 -47.36 -57.34 -33.68
C TRP A 219 -48.63 -57.53 -32.83
N LYS A 220 -49.11 -56.49 -32.14
CA LYS A 220 -50.39 -56.52 -31.42
C LYS A 220 -51.57 -56.81 -32.36
N THR A 221 -51.58 -56.22 -33.56
CA THR A 221 -52.62 -56.46 -34.57
C THR A 221 -52.57 -57.90 -35.08
N SER A 222 -51.38 -58.45 -35.33
CA SER A 222 -51.19 -59.86 -35.68
C SER A 222 -51.57 -60.82 -34.56
N LEU A 223 -51.34 -60.44 -33.29
CA LEU A 223 -51.73 -61.23 -32.12
C LEU A 223 -53.26 -61.26 -31.94
N VAL A 224 -53.95 -60.12 -32.09
CA VAL A 224 -55.42 -60.06 -32.13
C VAL A 224 -55.97 -60.83 -33.34
N GLY A 225 -55.29 -60.76 -34.49
CA GLY A 225 -55.60 -61.55 -35.67
C GLY A 225 -55.36 -63.05 -35.48
N MET A 226 -54.45 -63.45 -34.60
CA MET A 226 -54.24 -64.84 -34.20
C MET A 226 -55.35 -65.30 -33.26
N ALA A 227 -55.60 -64.57 -32.17
CA ALA A 227 -56.66 -64.87 -31.22
C ALA A 227 -58.04 -65.01 -31.92
N ARG A 228 -58.37 -64.16 -32.90
CA ARG A 228 -59.59 -64.30 -33.70
C ARG A 228 -59.63 -65.51 -34.63
N ARG A 229 -58.47 -66.01 -35.11
CA ARG A 229 -58.39 -67.28 -35.82
C ARG A 229 -58.52 -68.46 -34.85
N ASP A 230 -57.97 -68.35 -33.65
CA ASP A 230 -58.06 -69.37 -32.61
C ASP A 230 -59.51 -69.48 -32.09
N GLU A 231 -60.20 -68.35 -31.87
CA GLU A 231 -61.65 -68.28 -31.59
C GLU A 231 -62.48 -68.92 -32.72
N ALA A 232 -62.18 -68.61 -33.99
CA ALA A 232 -62.89 -69.20 -35.14
C ALA A 232 -62.57 -70.70 -35.32
N LEU A 233 -61.35 -71.13 -34.98
CA LEU A 233 -60.93 -72.53 -34.99
C LEU A 233 -61.61 -73.30 -33.85
N GLN A 234 -61.72 -72.73 -32.65
CA GLN A 234 -62.52 -73.32 -31.57
C GLN A 234 -63.99 -73.39 -31.96
N ALA A 235 -64.58 -72.32 -32.51
CA ALA A 235 -65.98 -72.33 -32.94
C ALA A 235 -66.26 -73.38 -34.04
N THR A 236 -65.33 -73.59 -34.98
CA THR A 236 -65.46 -74.64 -36.00
C THR A 236 -65.18 -76.05 -35.45
N GLN A 237 -64.30 -76.21 -34.45
CA GLN A 237 -64.13 -77.48 -33.72
C GLN A 237 -65.37 -77.83 -32.88
N GLU A 238 -65.99 -76.85 -32.21
CA GLU A 238 -67.24 -77.03 -31.48
C GLU A 238 -68.42 -77.36 -32.41
N ALA A 239 -68.49 -76.72 -33.59
CA ALA A 239 -69.48 -77.05 -34.61
C ALA A 239 -69.25 -78.47 -35.16
N LEU A 240 -68.01 -78.83 -35.50
CA LEU A 240 -67.65 -80.18 -35.96
C LEU A 240 -67.93 -81.24 -34.89
N ARG A 241 -67.68 -80.92 -33.62
CA ARG A 241 -68.00 -81.80 -32.49
C ARG A 241 -69.51 -81.99 -32.32
N LYS A 242 -70.32 -80.92 -32.39
CA LYS A 242 -71.78 -81.03 -32.36
C LYS A 242 -72.30 -81.84 -33.52
N GLN A 243 -71.77 -81.62 -34.72
CA GLN A 243 -72.12 -82.41 -35.90
C GLN A 243 -71.68 -83.89 -35.75
N ALA A 244 -70.55 -84.17 -35.10
CA ALA A 244 -70.14 -85.54 -34.77
C ALA A 244 -71.11 -86.19 -33.76
N GLU A 245 -71.46 -85.48 -32.68
CA GLU A 245 -72.45 -85.92 -31.69
C GLU A 245 -73.83 -86.18 -32.36
N GLU A 246 -74.29 -85.30 -33.24
CA GLU A 246 -75.47 -85.48 -34.10
C GLU A 246 -75.36 -86.72 -35.00
N THR A 247 -74.22 -86.94 -35.67
CA THR A 247 -74.04 -88.16 -36.48
C THR A 247 -74.06 -89.43 -35.63
N THR A 248 -73.48 -89.43 -34.42
CA THR A 248 -73.58 -90.60 -33.52
C THR A 248 -75.00 -90.84 -33.01
N MET A 249 -75.80 -89.78 -32.85
CA MET A 249 -77.23 -89.88 -32.55
C MET A 249 -78.00 -90.47 -33.73
N ILE A 250 -77.77 -90.01 -34.95
CA ILE A 250 -78.38 -90.53 -36.19
C ILE A 250 -77.94 -91.98 -36.45
N GLU A 251 -76.68 -92.35 -36.15
CA GLU A 251 -76.22 -93.75 -36.19
C GLU A 251 -76.88 -94.62 -35.13
N ALA A 252 -77.05 -94.11 -33.90
CA ALA A 252 -77.77 -94.81 -32.84
C ALA A 252 -79.24 -95.05 -33.21
N GLU A 253 -79.95 -94.03 -33.71
CA GLU A 253 -81.30 -94.15 -34.26
C GLU A 253 -81.35 -95.15 -35.42
N THR A 254 -80.42 -95.03 -36.38
CA THR A 254 -80.29 -95.98 -37.51
C THR A 254 -80.05 -97.41 -37.03
N SER A 255 -79.30 -97.60 -35.94
CA SER A 255 -79.08 -98.92 -35.32
C SER A 255 -80.35 -99.45 -34.64
N ALA A 256 -81.14 -98.57 -34.02
CA ALA A 256 -82.43 -98.90 -33.41
C ALA A 256 -83.47 -99.28 -34.48
N TYR A 257 -83.59 -98.50 -35.56
CA TYR A 257 -84.43 -98.83 -36.71
C TYR A 257 -83.96 -100.15 -37.36
N LYS A 258 -82.65 -100.39 -37.53
CA LYS A 258 -82.13 -101.69 -38.02
C LYS A 258 -82.47 -102.87 -37.10
N ARG A 259 -82.54 -102.68 -35.77
CA ARG A 259 -83.05 -103.70 -34.83
C ARG A 259 -84.56 -103.92 -35.00
N GLN A 260 -85.34 -102.85 -35.06
CA GLN A 260 -86.80 -102.92 -35.26
C GLN A 260 -87.16 -103.59 -36.59
N ILE A 261 -86.39 -103.31 -37.66
CA ILE A 261 -86.52 -104.00 -38.96
C ILE A 261 -86.21 -105.50 -38.79
N LYS A 262 -85.11 -105.89 -38.14
CA LYS A 262 -84.80 -107.31 -37.90
C LYS A 262 -85.84 -108.02 -37.03
N GLU A 263 -86.44 -107.33 -36.07
CA GLU A 263 -87.58 -107.88 -35.32
C GLU A 263 -88.84 -108.03 -36.19
N ALA A 264 -89.10 -107.10 -37.11
CA ALA A 264 -90.21 -107.18 -38.05
C ALA A 264 -89.99 -108.29 -39.10
N GLU A 265 -88.76 -108.44 -39.60
CA GLU A 265 -88.32 -109.56 -40.46
C GLU A 265 -88.52 -110.90 -39.74
N GLY A 266 -88.06 -111.04 -38.49
CA GLY A 266 -88.25 -112.24 -37.69
C GLY A 266 -89.72 -112.55 -37.40
N LYS A 267 -90.56 -111.53 -37.14
CA LYS A 267 -92.03 -111.69 -37.00
C LYS A 267 -92.66 -112.13 -38.33
N ASN A 268 -92.21 -111.59 -39.47
CA ASN A 268 -92.70 -111.95 -40.80
C ASN A 268 -92.28 -113.37 -41.21
N GLU A 269 -91.06 -113.80 -40.86
CA GLU A 269 -90.59 -115.17 -41.10
C GLU A 269 -91.33 -116.18 -40.20
N GLN A 270 -91.62 -115.83 -38.95
CA GLN A 270 -92.50 -116.64 -38.08
C GLN A 270 -93.91 -116.77 -38.64
N LEU A 271 -94.51 -115.67 -39.12
CA LEU A 271 -95.82 -115.69 -39.78
C LEU A 271 -95.79 -116.51 -41.08
N THR A 272 -94.74 -116.39 -41.88
CA THR A 272 -94.53 -117.19 -43.10
C THR A 272 -94.38 -118.68 -42.78
N GLN A 273 -93.71 -119.03 -41.68
CA GLN A 273 -93.57 -120.42 -41.22
C GLN A 273 -94.90 -120.97 -40.67
N GLN A 274 -95.72 -120.15 -40.00
CA GLN A 274 -97.07 -120.51 -39.59
C GLN A 274 -97.99 -120.70 -40.81
N LEU A 275 -97.89 -119.82 -41.80
CA LEU A 275 -98.69 -119.87 -43.02
C LEU A 275 -98.36 -121.14 -43.84
N ARG A 276 -97.06 -121.47 -44.02
CA ARG A 276 -96.63 -122.74 -44.64
C ARG A 276 -97.08 -123.98 -43.88
N LYS A 277 -97.22 -123.92 -42.54
CA LYS A 277 -97.81 -125.02 -41.75
C LYS A 277 -99.32 -125.16 -42.04
N MET A 278 -100.05 -124.05 -42.04
CA MET A 278 -101.49 -124.04 -42.37
C MET A 278 -101.75 -124.52 -43.81
N GLU A 279 -100.88 -124.18 -44.77
CA GLU A 279 -100.93 -124.70 -46.14
C GLU A 279 -100.69 -126.21 -46.19
N ALA A 280 -99.67 -126.72 -45.50
CA ALA A 280 -99.38 -128.16 -45.44
C ALA A 280 -100.47 -128.96 -44.70
N GLU A 281 -101.06 -128.40 -43.64
CA GLU A 281 -102.21 -128.96 -42.95
C GLU A 281 -103.47 -128.94 -43.85
N GLY A 282 -103.67 -127.87 -44.64
CA GLY A 282 -104.71 -127.77 -45.65
C GLY A 282 -104.57 -128.81 -46.77
N GLU A 283 -103.37 -129.00 -47.31
CA GLU A 283 -103.07 -130.07 -48.28
C GLU A 283 -103.36 -131.47 -47.70
N PHE A 284 -102.95 -131.71 -46.46
CA PHE A 284 -103.19 -132.98 -45.77
C PHE A 284 -104.69 -133.22 -45.56
N LEU A 285 -105.45 -132.18 -45.17
CA LEU A 285 -106.90 -132.26 -45.05
C LEU A 285 -107.58 -132.51 -46.40
N SER A 286 -107.14 -131.87 -47.50
CA SER A 286 -107.67 -132.15 -48.84
C SER A 286 -107.44 -133.62 -49.24
N LYS A 287 -106.21 -134.12 -49.07
CA LYS A 287 -105.85 -135.52 -49.38
C LYS A 287 -106.69 -136.52 -48.57
N ASN A 288 -107.02 -136.20 -47.31
CA ASN A 288 -107.94 -136.99 -46.49
C ASN A 288 -109.41 -136.87 -46.93
N ILE A 289 -109.87 -135.70 -47.41
CA ILE A 289 -111.21 -135.53 -47.98
C ILE A 289 -111.37 -136.38 -49.25
N ASP A 290 -110.37 -136.41 -50.12
CA ASP A 290 -110.40 -137.20 -51.35
C ASP A 290 -110.33 -138.71 -51.07
N ALA A 291 -109.53 -139.15 -50.10
CA ALA A 291 -109.57 -140.53 -49.60
C ALA A 291 -110.93 -140.93 -48.96
N CYS A 292 -111.66 -139.96 -48.40
CA CYS A 292 -113.03 -140.17 -47.92
C CYS A 292 -114.07 -140.18 -49.06
N ARG A 293 -113.83 -139.45 -50.15
CA ARG A 293 -114.66 -139.52 -51.39
C ARG A 293 -114.55 -140.90 -52.04
N GLU A 294 -113.35 -141.42 -52.25
CA GLU A 294 -113.14 -142.80 -52.75
C GLU A 294 -113.88 -143.84 -51.89
N LYS A 295 -113.79 -143.73 -50.56
CA LYS A 295 -114.51 -144.63 -49.65
C LYS A 295 -116.02 -144.52 -49.78
N LYS A 296 -116.56 -143.31 -50.02
CA LYS A 296 -117.99 -143.10 -50.24
C LYS A 296 -118.46 -143.74 -51.55
N GLU A 297 -117.70 -143.61 -52.63
CA GLU A 297 -118.06 -144.19 -53.94
C GLU A 297 -118.06 -145.71 -53.88
N ARG A 298 -117.00 -146.33 -53.33
CA ARG A 298 -116.94 -147.79 -53.11
C ARG A 298 -118.08 -148.29 -52.21
N LEU A 299 -118.47 -147.52 -51.19
CA LEU A 299 -119.64 -147.84 -50.36
C LEU A 299 -120.96 -147.75 -51.14
N MET A 300 -121.13 -146.76 -52.02
CA MET A 300 -122.31 -146.65 -52.89
C MET A 300 -122.43 -147.83 -53.86
N GLU A 301 -121.33 -148.31 -54.45
CA GLU A 301 -121.33 -149.54 -55.26
C GLU A 301 -121.75 -150.77 -54.45
N THR A 302 -121.22 -150.94 -53.22
CA THR A 302 -121.63 -152.07 -52.36
C THR A 302 -123.09 -151.99 -51.92
N HIS A 303 -123.61 -150.78 -51.68
CA HIS A 303 -125.01 -150.58 -51.34
C HIS A 303 -125.93 -150.92 -52.51
N ALA A 304 -125.59 -150.53 -53.74
CA ALA A 304 -126.37 -150.86 -54.94
C ALA A 304 -126.47 -152.38 -55.15
N ARG A 305 -125.38 -153.13 -54.91
CA ARG A 305 -125.38 -154.60 -54.92
C ARG A 305 -126.29 -155.22 -53.86
N LEU A 306 -126.29 -154.66 -52.65
CA LEU A 306 -127.11 -155.18 -51.54
C LEU A 306 -128.60 -154.88 -51.71
N THR A 307 -128.97 -153.72 -52.28
CA THR A 307 -130.38 -153.42 -52.58
C THR A 307 -130.97 -154.43 -53.57
N ALA A 308 -130.24 -154.72 -54.66
CA ALA A 308 -130.69 -155.68 -55.67
C ALA A 308 -130.85 -157.12 -55.14
N SER A 309 -130.04 -157.54 -54.16
CA SER A 309 -130.22 -158.86 -53.51
C SER A 309 -131.27 -158.87 -52.40
N LEU A 310 -131.77 -157.72 -51.97
CA LEU A 310 -132.85 -157.63 -50.98
C LEU A 310 -134.21 -157.86 -51.66
N GLU A 311 -134.45 -157.18 -52.78
CA GLU A 311 -135.68 -157.29 -53.59
C GLU A 311 -135.96 -158.74 -54.03
N GLU A 312 -134.91 -159.50 -54.37
CA GLU A 312 -135.01 -160.93 -54.72
C GLU A 312 -135.43 -161.80 -53.51
N THR A 313 -134.98 -161.47 -52.29
CA THR A 313 -135.35 -162.22 -51.07
C THR A 313 -136.75 -161.91 -50.55
N GLU A 314 -137.22 -160.67 -50.67
CA GLU A 314 -138.56 -160.27 -50.20
C GLU A 314 -139.67 -160.96 -51.04
N ALA A 315 -139.45 -161.12 -52.35
CA ALA A 315 -140.36 -161.83 -53.25
C ALA A 315 -140.57 -163.31 -52.91
N HIS A 316 -139.57 -163.97 -52.31
CA HIS A 316 -139.68 -165.36 -51.85
C HIS A 316 -140.45 -165.49 -50.52
N LEU A 317 -140.32 -164.51 -49.62
CA LEU A 317 -140.89 -164.57 -48.26
C LEU A 317 -142.42 -164.41 -48.25
N GLU A 318 -142.96 -163.60 -49.16
CA GLU A 318 -144.41 -163.46 -49.41
C GLU A 318 -145.12 -164.77 -49.76
N LYS A 319 -144.42 -165.75 -50.34
CA LYS A 319 -145.03 -166.99 -50.82
C LYS A 319 -145.23 -168.00 -49.69
N ALA A 320 -144.22 -168.18 -48.84
CA ALA A 320 -144.27 -169.05 -47.67
C ALA A 320 -145.39 -168.67 -46.68
N HIS A 321 -145.66 -167.36 -46.52
CA HIS A 321 -146.75 -166.86 -45.66
C HIS A 321 -148.17 -167.31 -46.09
N ARG A 322 -148.35 -167.75 -47.35
CA ARG A 322 -149.65 -168.24 -47.84
C ARG A 322 -149.87 -169.73 -47.54
N GLU A 323 -148.80 -170.51 -47.40
CA GLU A 323 -148.87 -171.96 -47.16
C GLU A 323 -148.98 -172.29 -45.66
N ALA A 324 -148.31 -171.53 -44.79
CA ALA A 324 -148.41 -171.70 -43.33
C ALA A 324 -149.85 -171.53 -42.79
N LYS A 325 -150.70 -170.76 -43.48
CA LYS A 325 -152.05 -170.40 -43.00
C LYS A 325 -153.13 -171.46 -43.27
N ALA A 326 -152.78 -172.60 -43.87
CA ALA A 326 -153.71 -173.70 -44.15
C ALA A 326 -153.56 -174.90 -43.20
N LEU A 327 -152.39 -175.08 -42.58
CA LEU A 327 -152.09 -176.21 -41.69
C LEU A 327 -152.60 -176.03 -40.26
N ASP A 328 -153.03 -174.81 -39.90
CA ASP A 328 -153.56 -174.47 -38.56
C ASP A 328 -155.04 -174.86 -38.38
N ASP A 329 -155.75 -175.16 -39.49
CA ASP A 329 -157.16 -175.57 -39.47
C ASP A 329 -157.36 -177.11 -39.32
N GLU A 330 -156.34 -177.93 -39.62
CA GLU A 330 -156.45 -179.40 -39.53
C GLU A 330 -156.30 -179.93 -38.09
N THR A 331 -155.55 -179.23 -37.23
CA THR A 331 -155.25 -179.62 -35.85
C THR A 331 -156.48 -179.63 -34.95
N ASN A 332 -157.37 -178.63 -35.08
CA ASN A 332 -158.55 -178.44 -34.22
C ASN A 332 -159.68 -179.47 -34.44
N LYS A 333 -159.49 -180.45 -35.33
CA LYS A 333 -160.51 -181.44 -35.69
C LYS A 333 -160.30 -182.80 -35.02
N THR A 334 -159.08 -183.12 -34.59
CA THR A 334 -158.73 -184.41 -33.99
C THR A 334 -158.95 -184.47 -32.47
N GLU A 335 -159.10 -183.33 -31.79
CA GLU A 335 -159.46 -183.25 -30.37
C GLU A 335 -160.84 -183.83 -30.03
N LYS A 336 -161.71 -184.05 -31.03
CA LYS A 336 -163.17 -184.17 -30.81
C LYS A 336 -163.75 -185.57 -30.63
N ASP A 337 -162.97 -186.64 -30.86
CA ASP A 337 -163.48 -188.02 -30.84
C ASP A 337 -162.64 -189.06 -30.06
N ILE A 338 -161.37 -188.80 -29.73
CA ILE A 338 -160.43 -189.85 -29.24
C ILE A 338 -160.13 -189.76 -27.72
N ALA A 339 -161.17 -189.49 -26.93
CA ALA A 339 -161.24 -189.82 -25.49
C ALA A 339 -162.70 -190.05 -25.01
N LYS A 340 -163.60 -190.34 -25.95
CA LYS A 340 -165.06 -190.12 -25.88
C LYS A 340 -165.84 -190.94 -24.84
N THR A 341 -165.21 -191.93 -24.21
CA THR A 341 -165.84 -192.92 -23.32
C THR A 341 -164.97 -193.32 -22.11
N THR A 342 -163.87 -192.62 -21.85
CA THR A 342 -162.89 -193.03 -20.81
C THR A 342 -162.29 -191.78 -20.14
N ALA A 343 -162.60 -191.41 -18.89
CA ALA A 343 -163.17 -192.20 -17.79
C ALA A 343 -164.56 -191.72 -17.32
N GLU A 344 -165.60 -192.47 -17.67
CA GLU A 344 -167.01 -192.24 -17.25
C GLU A 344 -167.21 -192.23 -15.72
N SER A 345 -166.39 -192.99 -14.99
CA SER A 345 -166.38 -193.07 -13.52
C SER A 345 -166.21 -191.73 -12.79
N ARG A 346 -165.20 -190.94 -13.22
CA ARG A 346 -164.32 -190.22 -12.27
C ARG A 346 -163.87 -191.19 -11.15
N GLU A 347 -163.42 -192.38 -11.58
CA GLU A 347 -163.67 -193.70 -10.97
C GLU A 347 -164.63 -193.70 -9.76
N HIS A 348 -164.09 -193.64 -8.55
CA HIS A 348 -164.86 -193.40 -7.34
C HIS A 348 -164.00 -192.67 -6.31
N ASP A 349 -164.36 -191.40 -6.11
CA ASP A 349 -164.06 -190.63 -4.89
C ASP A 349 -162.61 -190.69 -4.36
N GLU A 350 -161.48 -190.47 -5.08
CA GLU A 350 -161.04 -190.08 -6.46
C GLU A 350 -161.81 -189.06 -7.33
N ARG A 351 -163.13 -189.03 -7.27
CA ARG A 351 -163.85 -187.76 -7.35
C ARG A 351 -163.28 -186.85 -6.25
N MET A 352 -163.21 -185.55 -6.53
CA MET A 352 -162.70 -184.47 -5.65
C MET A 352 -161.15 -184.36 -5.56
N LEU A 353 -160.49 -183.19 -5.72
CA LEU A 353 -160.96 -181.79 -5.95
C LEU A 353 -159.85 -180.82 -6.55
N ALA A 354 -159.81 -180.63 -7.89
CA ALA A 354 -159.62 -179.37 -8.70
C ALA A 354 -158.40 -178.34 -8.69
N ASN A 355 -157.77 -178.09 -9.90
CA ASN A 355 -157.48 -176.79 -10.65
C ASN A 355 -156.16 -175.87 -10.64
N LEU A 356 -155.53 -175.64 -11.85
CA LEU A 356 -155.02 -174.39 -12.61
C LEU A 356 -153.60 -173.62 -12.61
N SER A 357 -152.91 -173.50 -13.81
CA SER A 357 -152.23 -172.39 -14.67
C SER A 357 -150.98 -171.37 -14.45
N GLU A 358 -150.06 -171.18 -15.50
CA GLU A 358 -149.31 -169.97 -16.18
C GLU A 358 -147.90 -169.19 -15.88
N GLN A 359 -147.12 -168.70 -16.96
CA GLN A 359 -146.13 -167.52 -17.31
C GLN A 359 -144.70 -167.11 -16.64
N THR A 360 -143.70 -166.17 -17.01
CA THR A 360 -142.90 -165.41 -18.14
C THR A 360 -141.60 -164.58 -17.60
N THR A 361 -140.59 -163.72 -18.12
CA THR A 361 -139.92 -163.03 -19.38
C THR A 361 -138.40 -162.42 -19.18
N VAL A 362 -137.77 -161.40 -19.95
CA VAL A 362 -136.24 -161.09 -20.15
C VAL A 362 -135.70 -159.59 -20.56
N GLU A 363 -134.41 -159.07 -20.33
CA GLU A 363 -133.54 -158.04 -21.17
C GLU A 363 -132.03 -157.52 -20.74
N LYS A 364 -131.35 -156.41 -21.29
CA LYS A 364 -129.82 -156.04 -21.35
C LYS A 364 -129.23 -154.51 -21.36
N GLY A 365 -127.88 -154.18 -21.20
CA GLY A 365 -127.09 -152.97 -21.80
C GLY A 365 -125.85 -152.10 -21.15
N VAL A 366 -124.95 -151.40 -21.95
CA VAL A 366 -124.13 -150.04 -21.82
C VAL A 366 -122.58 -149.81 -21.33
N GLN A 367 -121.77 -148.77 -21.82
CA GLN A 367 -120.37 -148.25 -21.39
C GLN A 367 -119.90 -146.76 -21.79
N ARG A 368 -119.07 -146.00 -20.98
CA ARG A 368 -118.03 -144.94 -21.34
C ARG A 368 -117.38 -144.19 -20.12
N THR A 369 -116.09 -143.71 -20.16
CA THR A 369 -115.57 -142.74 -19.14
C THR A 369 -114.27 -141.89 -19.40
N ILE A 370 -113.04 -142.45 -19.43
CA ILE A 370 -111.97 -142.05 -18.45
C ILE A 370 -111.06 -140.79 -18.67
N ASP A 371 -110.32 -140.60 -19.77
CA ASP A 371 -108.92 -140.07 -19.85
C ASP A 371 -108.46 -138.72 -19.21
N ALA A 372 -109.28 -137.96 -18.48
CA ALA A 372 -108.97 -136.60 -18.03
C ALA A 372 -107.76 -136.42 -17.06
N THR A 373 -107.24 -137.49 -16.44
CA THR A 373 -106.36 -137.39 -15.26
C THR A 373 -104.87 -137.12 -15.55
N ARG A 374 -104.41 -137.20 -16.80
CA ARG A 374 -102.95 -137.18 -17.13
C ARG A 374 -102.30 -135.80 -17.19
N GLU A 375 -103.06 -134.74 -17.49
CA GLU A 375 -102.54 -133.39 -17.80
C GLU A 375 -101.79 -132.72 -16.62
N VAL A 376 -102.32 -132.85 -15.40
CA VAL A 376 -101.89 -132.04 -14.23
C VAL A 376 -100.49 -132.42 -13.72
N ARG A 377 -100.07 -133.68 -13.83
CA ARG A 377 -98.80 -134.19 -13.27
C ARG A 377 -97.54 -133.78 -14.07
N ARG A 378 -97.68 -132.94 -15.09
CA ARG A 378 -96.58 -132.43 -15.93
C ARG A 378 -95.96 -131.17 -15.33
N LYS A 379 -96.78 -130.11 -15.17
CA LYS A 379 -96.33 -128.74 -14.85
C LYS A 379 -95.54 -128.59 -13.54
N ILE A 380 -95.74 -129.48 -12.56
CA ILE A 380 -95.07 -129.41 -11.24
C ILE A 380 -93.55 -129.65 -11.36
N ARG A 381 -93.12 -130.60 -12.20
CA ARG A 381 -91.69 -130.96 -12.34
C ARG A 381 -90.84 -129.89 -13.03
N ASP A 382 -91.45 -129.12 -13.93
CA ASP A 382 -90.74 -128.10 -14.71
C ASP A 382 -90.27 -126.93 -13.80
N GLN A 383 -90.95 -126.69 -12.68
CA GLN A 383 -90.65 -125.59 -11.75
C GLN A 383 -89.59 -125.97 -10.70
N GLU A 384 -89.51 -127.25 -10.30
CA GLU A 384 -88.48 -127.75 -9.37
C GLU A 384 -87.07 -127.65 -9.99
N MET A 385 -86.95 -127.91 -11.29
CA MET A 385 -85.67 -127.91 -12.02
C MET A 385 -85.07 -126.49 -12.18
N TYR A 386 -85.89 -125.44 -12.17
CA TYR A 386 -85.43 -124.05 -12.27
C TYR A 386 -84.74 -123.54 -10.99
N VAL A 387 -85.13 -124.05 -9.83
CA VAL A 387 -84.50 -123.70 -8.54
C VAL A 387 -83.07 -124.26 -8.47
N THR A 388 -82.86 -125.48 -8.97
CA THR A 388 -81.53 -126.11 -8.98
C THR A 388 -80.54 -125.46 -9.96
N THR A 389 -80.99 -124.82 -11.04
CA THR A 389 -80.10 -124.06 -11.93
C THR A 389 -79.59 -122.78 -11.28
N LEU A 390 -80.46 -122.00 -10.62
CA LEU A 390 -80.08 -120.75 -9.94
C LEU A 390 -79.02 -120.95 -8.84
N GLN A 391 -79.09 -122.05 -8.09
CA GLN A 391 -78.09 -122.37 -7.06
C GLN A 391 -76.69 -122.65 -7.65
N ASN A 392 -76.61 -123.19 -8.87
CA ASN A 392 -75.33 -123.45 -9.54
C ASN A 392 -74.69 -122.17 -10.10
N GLU A 393 -75.47 -121.18 -10.55
CA GLU A 393 -74.94 -119.90 -11.05
C GLU A 393 -74.30 -119.05 -9.95
N ILE A 394 -74.86 -119.10 -8.73
CA ILE A 394 -74.28 -118.46 -7.53
C ILE A 394 -72.95 -119.13 -7.14
N ALA A 395 -72.85 -120.46 -7.27
CA ALA A 395 -71.60 -121.18 -7.03
C ALA A 395 -70.52 -120.83 -8.09
N LYS A 396 -70.93 -120.67 -9.36
CA LYS A 396 -70.03 -120.36 -10.48
C LYS A 396 -69.41 -118.97 -10.36
N THR A 397 -70.23 -117.94 -10.14
CA THR A 397 -69.77 -116.56 -9.96
C THR A 397 -68.83 -116.38 -8.75
N ARG A 398 -68.99 -117.20 -7.71
CA ARG A 398 -68.08 -117.27 -6.55
C ARG A 398 -66.68 -117.76 -6.92
N VAL A 399 -66.56 -118.66 -7.90
CA VAL A 399 -65.28 -119.17 -8.42
C VAL A 399 -64.61 -118.13 -9.32
N ASP A 400 -65.37 -117.44 -10.18
CA ASP A 400 -64.82 -116.44 -11.11
C ASP A 400 -64.13 -115.26 -10.37
N VAL A 401 -64.63 -114.87 -9.19
CA VAL A 401 -64.00 -113.86 -8.33
C VAL A 401 -62.66 -114.33 -7.74
N LEU A 402 -62.55 -115.60 -7.34
CA LEU A 402 -61.30 -116.17 -6.85
C LEU A 402 -60.29 -116.37 -8.00
N ASN A 403 -60.78 -116.75 -9.17
CA ASN A 403 -59.97 -116.97 -10.37
C ASN A 403 -59.36 -115.65 -10.87
N THR A 404 -60.12 -114.55 -10.86
CA THR A 404 -59.60 -113.21 -11.21
C THR A 404 -58.60 -112.66 -10.18
N GLN A 405 -58.77 -112.97 -8.89
CA GLN A 405 -57.76 -112.65 -7.86
C GLN A 405 -56.46 -113.44 -8.05
N ALA A 406 -56.55 -114.73 -8.40
CA ALA A 406 -55.37 -115.53 -8.76
C ALA A 406 -54.67 -114.99 -10.02
N SER A 407 -55.42 -114.61 -11.06
CA SER A 407 -54.87 -114.03 -12.29
C SER A 407 -54.05 -112.76 -12.04
N LEU A 408 -54.48 -111.89 -11.12
CA LEU A 408 -53.75 -110.67 -10.76
C LEU A 408 -52.40 -111.00 -10.08
N ALA A 409 -52.37 -111.97 -9.16
CA ALA A 409 -51.13 -112.40 -8.52
C ALA A 409 -50.12 -112.98 -9.53
N THR A 410 -50.59 -113.80 -10.48
CA THR A 410 -49.71 -114.30 -11.56
C THR A 410 -49.24 -113.20 -12.50
N LEU A 411 -50.01 -112.11 -12.67
CA LEU A 411 -49.61 -111.00 -13.53
C LEU A 411 -48.43 -110.22 -12.93
N ASP A 412 -48.43 -110.01 -11.61
CA ASP A 412 -47.33 -109.38 -10.87
C ASP A 412 -46.04 -110.23 -10.93
N GLU A 413 -46.14 -111.56 -10.80
CA GLU A 413 -44.99 -112.45 -11.04
C GLU A 413 -44.49 -112.36 -12.49
N THR A 414 -45.38 -112.28 -13.49
CA THR A 414 -44.92 -112.09 -14.88
C THR A 414 -44.26 -110.74 -15.13
N LEU A 415 -44.62 -109.67 -14.42
CA LEU A 415 -43.92 -108.38 -14.51
C LEU A 415 -42.49 -108.48 -13.99
N VAL A 416 -42.28 -109.12 -12.84
CA VAL A 416 -40.93 -109.34 -12.28
C VAL A 416 -40.06 -110.20 -13.21
N VAL A 417 -40.65 -111.22 -13.86
CA VAL A 417 -39.95 -112.02 -14.88
C VAL A 417 -39.65 -111.19 -16.13
N LEU A 418 -40.59 -110.38 -16.62
CA LEU A 418 -40.40 -109.53 -17.80
C LEU A 418 -39.35 -108.42 -17.59
N ASP A 419 -39.24 -107.86 -16.38
CA ASP A 419 -38.16 -106.92 -16.03
C ASP A 419 -36.79 -107.61 -15.99
N ALA A 420 -36.72 -108.84 -15.47
CA ALA A 420 -35.50 -109.64 -15.50
C ALA A 420 -35.10 -110.04 -16.95
N GLU A 421 -36.08 -110.42 -17.77
CA GLU A 421 -35.87 -110.66 -19.20
C GLU A 421 -35.44 -109.37 -19.92
N LEU A 422 -36.05 -108.21 -19.64
CA LEU A 422 -35.63 -106.91 -20.19
C LEU A 422 -34.17 -106.60 -19.84
N ALA A 423 -33.76 -106.83 -18.59
CA ALA A 423 -32.37 -106.64 -18.17
C ALA A 423 -31.39 -107.61 -18.87
N GLU A 424 -31.79 -108.85 -19.17
CA GLU A 424 -31.00 -109.75 -20.01
C GLU A 424 -31.03 -109.34 -21.49
N LYS A 425 -32.18 -108.90 -22.03
CA LYS A 425 -32.29 -108.39 -23.40
C LYS A 425 -31.40 -107.18 -23.60
N SER A 426 -31.36 -106.21 -22.68
CA SER A 426 -30.39 -105.11 -22.70
C SER A 426 -28.94 -105.62 -22.76
N ARG A 427 -28.56 -106.60 -21.94
CA ARG A 427 -27.22 -107.22 -22.01
C ARG A 427 -26.96 -107.99 -23.32
N THR A 428 -28.00 -108.48 -24.00
CA THR A 428 -27.85 -109.02 -25.37
C THR A 428 -27.77 -107.90 -26.40
N VAL A 429 -28.46 -106.77 -26.22
CA VAL A 429 -28.33 -105.57 -27.05
C VAL A 429 -26.92 -105.00 -26.92
N ASP A 430 -26.34 -104.88 -25.71
CA ASP A 430 -24.94 -104.44 -25.52
C ASP A 430 -23.95 -105.33 -26.31
N LYS A 431 -24.15 -106.66 -26.27
CA LYS A 431 -23.35 -107.62 -27.04
C LYS A 431 -23.58 -107.45 -28.54
N TYR A 432 -24.83 -107.31 -28.97
CA TYR A 432 -25.17 -107.07 -30.36
C TYR A 432 -24.72 -105.69 -30.86
N GLU A 433 -24.61 -104.66 -30.03
CA GLU A 433 -24.01 -103.37 -30.38
C GLU A 433 -22.50 -103.47 -30.54
N ALA A 434 -21.82 -104.26 -29.69
CA ALA A 434 -20.41 -104.57 -29.87
C ALA A 434 -20.15 -105.41 -31.14
N GLU A 435 -21.04 -106.37 -31.44
CA GLU A 435 -21.01 -107.11 -32.71
C GLU A 435 -21.41 -106.24 -33.91
N ILE A 436 -22.36 -105.31 -33.77
CA ILE A 436 -22.77 -104.35 -34.81
C ILE A 436 -21.63 -103.37 -35.08
N LYS A 437 -20.84 -102.94 -34.08
CA LYS A 437 -19.62 -102.15 -34.31
C LYS A 437 -18.60 -102.95 -35.14
N ARG A 438 -18.29 -104.20 -34.75
CA ARG A 438 -17.40 -105.07 -35.55
C ARG A 438 -17.96 -105.38 -36.95
N ARG A 439 -19.25 -105.64 -37.06
CA ARG A 439 -19.95 -105.85 -38.34
C ARG A 439 -19.98 -104.57 -39.16
N ASN A 440 -20.06 -103.39 -38.56
CA ASN A 440 -19.96 -102.10 -39.24
C ASN A 440 -18.54 -101.81 -39.71
N ASP A 441 -17.49 -102.23 -39.00
CA ASP A 441 -16.11 -102.16 -39.48
C ASP A 441 -15.88 -103.10 -40.69
N ASP A 442 -16.47 -104.30 -40.67
CA ASP A 442 -16.41 -105.24 -41.79
C ASP A 442 -17.37 -104.86 -42.94
N ILE A 443 -18.52 -104.25 -42.65
CA ILE A 443 -19.40 -103.60 -43.63
C ILE A 443 -18.69 -102.38 -44.22
N ALA A 444 -17.91 -101.60 -43.46
CA ALA A 444 -17.12 -100.50 -43.99
C ALA A 444 -15.93 -100.97 -44.85
N LYS A 445 -15.53 -102.25 -44.77
CA LYS A 445 -14.66 -102.89 -45.78
C LYS A 445 -15.47 -103.34 -46.98
N ARG A 446 -16.52 -104.15 -46.76
CA ARG A 446 -17.39 -104.66 -47.83
C ARG A 446 -18.12 -103.56 -48.61
N ALA A 447 -18.35 -102.39 -48.03
CA ALA A 447 -18.92 -101.21 -48.69
C ALA A 447 -17.95 -100.65 -49.73
N ARG A 448 -16.63 -100.67 -49.48
CA ARG A 448 -15.64 -100.31 -50.50
C ARG A 448 -15.57 -101.33 -51.65
N ASP A 449 -15.83 -102.61 -51.35
CA ASP A 449 -16.00 -103.64 -52.39
C ASP A 449 -17.36 -103.54 -53.11
N VAL A 450 -18.41 -103.11 -52.41
CA VAL A 450 -19.76 -102.88 -52.96
C VAL A 450 -19.80 -101.60 -53.79
N ASP A 451 -19.15 -100.50 -53.42
CA ASP A 451 -19.01 -99.31 -54.28
C ASP A 451 -18.30 -99.65 -55.59
N ARG A 452 -17.29 -100.54 -55.52
CA ARG A 452 -16.59 -101.11 -56.68
C ARG A 452 -17.47 -102.04 -57.54
N LEU A 453 -18.55 -102.59 -57.00
CA LEU A 453 -19.54 -103.41 -57.72
C LEU A 453 -20.76 -102.60 -58.18
N ASN A 454 -21.19 -101.59 -57.42
CA ASN A 454 -22.24 -100.66 -57.78
C ASN A 454 -21.83 -99.82 -59.00
N LYS A 455 -20.54 -99.43 -59.10
CA LYS A 455 -19.97 -98.86 -60.34
C LYS A 455 -19.98 -99.80 -61.57
N LYS A 456 -20.37 -101.07 -61.41
CA LYS A 456 -20.69 -102.01 -62.50
C LYS A 456 -22.19 -102.30 -62.64
N LEU A 457 -23.00 -102.01 -61.63
CA LEU A 457 -24.45 -102.27 -61.59
C LEU A 457 -25.24 -101.06 -62.08
N GLU A 458 -24.77 -99.85 -61.77
CA GLU A 458 -25.18 -98.56 -62.36
C GLU A 458 -24.86 -98.50 -63.89
N GLN A 459 -24.06 -99.43 -64.41
CA GLN A 459 -23.86 -99.65 -65.85
C GLN A 459 -24.84 -100.66 -66.49
N LEU A 460 -25.73 -101.27 -65.70
CA LEU A 460 -26.58 -102.40 -66.13
C LEU A 460 -28.06 -102.33 -65.69
N SER A 461 -28.50 -101.25 -65.05
CA SER A 461 -29.93 -101.02 -64.77
C SER A 461 -30.27 -99.54 -64.75
N GLY A 462 -30.84 -99.06 -65.86
CA GLY A 462 -31.54 -97.78 -65.97
C GLY A 462 -32.73 -97.95 -66.90
N GLY A 463 -33.81 -97.22 -66.64
CA GLY A 463 -35.09 -97.33 -67.37
C GLY A 463 -36.18 -98.01 -66.53
N ASP A 464 -37.05 -97.18 -65.98
CA ASP A 464 -38.52 -97.23 -65.99
C ASP A 464 -39.24 -98.58 -66.25
N ASP A 465 -40.29 -98.84 -65.47
CA ASP A 465 -41.64 -98.94 -66.05
C ASP A 465 -42.72 -98.47 -65.05
N ASP A 466 -43.89 -98.09 -65.57
CA ASP A 466 -45.10 -97.76 -64.82
C ASP A 466 -45.87 -99.04 -64.41
N GLY A 467 -46.90 -98.93 -63.56
CA GLY A 467 -47.69 -100.11 -63.16
C GLY A 467 -48.88 -99.84 -62.25
N GLU A 468 -50.02 -99.42 -62.81
CA GLU A 468 -51.27 -99.26 -62.05
C GLU A 468 -51.94 -100.61 -61.74
N ASN A 469 -51.92 -101.04 -60.47
CA ASN A 469 -53.03 -101.72 -59.77
C ASN A 469 -52.62 -102.07 -58.33
N LEU A 470 -52.96 -101.20 -57.35
CA LEU A 470 -52.71 -101.41 -55.92
C LEU A 470 -54.05 -101.52 -55.16
N GLY A 471 -54.20 -102.56 -54.35
CA GLY A 471 -55.44 -102.86 -53.63
C GLY A 471 -55.70 -101.99 -52.39
N PRO A 472 -56.86 -102.15 -51.72
CA PRO A 472 -57.23 -101.31 -50.56
C PRO A 472 -56.21 -101.30 -49.42
N MET A 473 -55.51 -102.41 -49.20
CA MET A 473 -54.45 -102.54 -48.18
C MET A 473 -53.17 -101.80 -48.58
N GLU A 474 -52.86 -101.70 -49.87
CA GLU A 474 -51.73 -100.93 -50.37
C GLU A 474 -52.06 -99.44 -50.45
N ALA A 475 -53.34 -99.09 -50.65
CA ALA A 475 -53.84 -97.73 -50.47
C ALA A 475 -53.73 -97.26 -49.00
N THR A 476 -54.03 -98.11 -48.00
CA THR A 476 -53.80 -97.76 -46.59
C THR A 476 -52.31 -97.67 -46.25
N ILE A 477 -51.45 -98.55 -46.78
CA ILE A 477 -49.98 -98.41 -46.66
C ILE A 477 -49.50 -97.10 -47.30
N LYS A 478 -50.00 -96.74 -48.48
CA LYS A 478 -49.67 -95.47 -49.17
C LYS A 478 -50.18 -94.24 -48.40
N ASN A 479 -51.26 -94.37 -47.63
CA ASN A 479 -51.72 -93.32 -46.72
C ASN A 479 -50.86 -93.23 -45.44
N MET A 480 -50.55 -94.36 -44.79
CA MET A 480 -49.64 -94.39 -43.63
C MET A 480 -48.24 -93.86 -44.00
N ASN A 481 -47.71 -94.21 -45.17
CA ASN A 481 -46.44 -93.66 -45.67
C ASN A 481 -46.53 -92.15 -45.94
N LYS A 482 -47.67 -91.64 -46.42
CA LYS A 482 -47.90 -90.17 -46.51
C LYS A 482 -47.95 -89.51 -45.14
N GLU A 483 -48.58 -90.13 -44.15
CA GLU A 483 -48.63 -89.62 -42.77
C GLU A 483 -47.24 -89.66 -42.11
N VAL A 484 -46.44 -90.70 -42.34
CA VAL A 484 -45.04 -90.79 -41.92
C VAL A 484 -44.19 -89.72 -42.62
N GLU A 485 -44.29 -89.55 -43.94
CA GLU A 485 -43.63 -88.47 -44.67
C GLU A 485 -44.02 -87.09 -44.13
N GLN A 486 -45.31 -86.89 -43.82
CA GLN A 486 -45.83 -85.64 -43.28
C GLN A 486 -45.28 -85.38 -41.87
N LYS A 487 -45.22 -86.40 -41.01
CA LYS A 487 -44.58 -86.31 -39.68
C LYS A 487 -43.07 -86.13 -39.76
N GLU A 488 -42.40 -86.71 -40.76
CA GLU A 488 -41.00 -86.41 -41.04
C GLU A 488 -40.79 -84.96 -41.47
N LYS A 489 -41.65 -84.41 -42.34
CA LYS A 489 -41.60 -83.01 -42.77
C LYS A 489 -41.82 -82.07 -41.59
N GLU A 490 -42.82 -82.33 -40.75
CA GLU A 490 -43.07 -81.60 -39.50
C GLU A 490 -41.90 -81.69 -38.51
N ASN A 491 -41.27 -82.86 -38.35
CA ASN A 491 -40.11 -83.05 -37.48
C ASN A 491 -38.88 -82.32 -38.04
N LYS A 492 -38.62 -82.39 -39.35
CA LYS A 492 -37.55 -81.64 -40.04
C LYS A 492 -37.77 -80.11 -39.93
N GLU A 493 -39.01 -79.64 -39.98
CA GLU A 493 -39.35 -78.25 -39.69
C GLU A 493 -39.13 -77.87 -38.22
N LEU A 494 -39.55 -78.71 -37.26
CA LEU A 494 -39.33 -78.46 -35.82
C LEU A 494 -37.83 -78.44 -35.48
N GLN A 495 -37.04 -79.35 -36.04
CA GLN A 495 -35.58 -79.34 -35.93
C GLN A 495 -34.99 -78.05 -36.52
N ARG A 496 -35.46 -77.59 -37.69
CA ARG A 496 -35.01 -76.33 -38.29
C ARG A 496 -35.38 -75.12 -37.44
N ARG A 497 -36.58 -75.07 -36.84
CA ARG A 497 -37.00 -74.01 -35.91
C ARG A 497 -36.17 -74.03 -34.63
N TRP A 498 -35.87 -75.21 -34.10
CA TRP A 498 -35.01 -75.39 -32.92
C TRP A 498 -33.56 -74.96 -33.18
N VAL A 499 -32.96 -75.35 -34.32
CA VAL A 499 -31.61 -74.88 -34.72
C VAL A 499 -31.58 -73.36 -34.93
N ASN A 500 -32.63 -72.77 -35.52
CA ASN A 500 -32.75 -71.31 -35.64
C ASN A 500 -32.77 -70.65 -34.25
N TRP A 501 -33.63 -71.10 -33.32
CA TRP A 501 -33.69 -70.57 -31.95
C TRP A 501 -32.39 -70.79 -31.16
N GLN A 502 -31.70 -71.91 -31.37
CA GLN A 502 -30.39 -72.15 -30.75
C GLN A 502 -29.32 -71.20 -31.31
N THR A 503 -29.38 -70.89 -32.61
CA THR A 503 -28.48 -69.91 -33.26
C THR A 503 -28.76 -68.50 -32.73
N GLU A 504 -30.03 -68.11 -32.64
CA GLU A 504 -30.49 -66.83 -32.08
C GLU A 504 -30.13 -66.70 -30.58
N LEU A 505 -30.24 -67.78 -29.81
CA LEU A 505 -29.77 -67.80 -28.42
C LEU A 505 -28.25 -67.61 -28.33
N VAL A 506 -27.47 -68.22 -29.23
CA VAL A 506 -26.01 -68.05 -29.27
C VAL A 506 -25.61 -66.63 -29.68
N THR A 507 -26.30 -65.98 -30.64
CA THR A 507 -26.03 -64.57 -30.96
C THR A 507 -26.38 -63.67 -29.79
N MET A 508 -27.53 -63.86 -29.14
CA MET A 508 -27.92 -63.08 -27.96
C MET A 508 -26.98 -63.29 -26.76
N VAL A 509 -26.43 -64.49 -26.57
CA VAL A 509 -25.37 -64.75 -25.56
C VAL A 509 -24.07 -64.02 -25.90
N ASN A 510 -23.66 -64.02 -27.17
CA ASN A 510 -22.46 -63.31 -27.62
C ASN A 510 -22.61 -61.79 -27.46
N GLU A 511 -23.77 -61.22 -27.84
CA GLU A 511 -24.08 -59.81 -27.62
C GLU A 511 -24.08 -59.43 -26.14
N ASN A 512 -24.61 -60.30 -25.27
CA ASN A 512 -24.62 -60.07 -23.82
C ASN A 512 -23.19 -60.13 -23.21
N ASN A 513 -22.33 -61.01 -23.73
CA ASN A 513 -20.91 -61.03 -23.38
C ASN A 513 -20.20 -59.74 -23.83
N GLU A 514 -20.43 -59.28 -25.06
CA GLU A 514 -19.91 -57.99 -25.55
C GLU A 514 -20.41 -56.80 -24.71
N LEU A 515 -21.69 -56.76 -24.34
CA LEU A 515 -22.26 -55.71 -23.49
C LEU A 515 -21.67 -55.76 -22.07
N THR A 516 -21.36 -56.95 -21.56
CA THR A 516 -20.67 -57.14 -20.28
C THR A 516 -19.24 -56.59 -20.33
N GLU A 517 -18.48 -56.89 -21.39
CA GLU A 517 -17.16 -56.30 -21.61
C GLU A 517 -17.22 -54.77 -21.77
N LYS A 518 -18.12 -54.25 -22.61
CA LYS A 518 -18.33 -52.80 -22.80
C LYS A 518 -18.65 -52.12 -21.46
N THR A 519 -19.49 -52.74 -20.64
CA THR A 519 -19.81 -52.30 -19.28
C THR A 519 -18.59 -52.31 -18.34
N GLN A 520 -17.72 -53.32 -18.44
CA GLN A 520 -16.50 -53.39 -17.64
C GLN A 520 -15.46 -52.33 -18.05
N ARG A 521 -15.29 -52.09 -19.36
CA ARG A 521 -14.45 -51.01 -19.90
C ARG A 521 -14.95 -49.64 -19.46
N LEU A 522 -16.25 -49.36 -19.57
CA LEU A 522 -16.87 -48.11 -19.10
C LEU A 522 -16.75 -47.91 -17.57
N LYS A 523 -16.80 -48.98 -16.78
CA LYS A 523 -16.52 -48.92 -15.32
C LYS A 523 -15.07 -48.51 -15.05
N GLN A 524 -14.10 -49.08 -15.77
CA GLN A 524 -12.69 -48.72 -15.66
C GLN A 524 -12.46 -47.25 -16.07
N GLU A 525 -13.00 -46.83 -17.21
CA GLU A 525 -12.93 -45.44 -17.69
C GLU A 525 -13.53 -44.47 -16.66
N LYS A 526 -14.70 -44.78 -16.09
CA LYS A 526 -15.31 -43.98 -15.02
C LYS A 526 -14.39 -43.86 -13.80
N THR A 527 -13.68 -44.92 -13.39
CA THR A 527 -12.73 -44.83 -12.26
C THR A 527 -11.51 -43.97 -12.60
N LEU A 528 -10.97 -44.07 -13.81
CA LEU A 528 -9.85 -43.25 -14.30
C LEU A 528 -10.24 -41.76 -14.39
N LEU A 529 -11.43 -41.46 -14.93
CA LEU A 529 -11.97 -40.09 -14.99
C LEU A 529 -12.25 -39.53 -13.59
N THR A 530 -12.75 -40.35 -12.66
CA THR A 530 -12.96 -39.93 -11.26
C THR A 530 -11.64 -39.63 -10.55
N ALA A 531 -10.62 -40.46 -10.74
CA ALA A 531 -9.27 -40.21 -10.21
C ALA A 531 -8.63 -38.96 -10.83
N ARG A 532 -8.80 -38.75 -12.15
CA ARG A 532 -8.33 -37.54 -12.85
C ARG A 532 -9.05 -36.28 -12.36
N ARG A 533 -10.36 -36.35 -12.11
CA ARG A 533 -11.13 -35.24 -11.52
C ARG A 533 -10.61 -34.93 -10.12
N ASN A 534 -10.54 -35.92 -9.22
CA ASN A 534 -10.06 -35.72 -7.85
C ASN A 534 -8.64 -35.11 -7.81
N ARG A 535 -7.74 -35.48 -8.74
CA ARG A 535 -6.41 -34.85 -8.86
C ARG A 535 -6.47 -33.39 -9.34
N LEU A 536 -7.39 -33.06 -10.24
CA LEU A 536 -7.64 -31.67 -10.65
C LEU A 536 -8.29 -30.85 -9.53
N ASP A 537 -9.21 -31.44 -8.77
CA ASP A 537 -9.85 -30.84 -7.60
C ASP A 537 -8.78 -30.51 -6.52
N GLN A 538 -7.87 -31.44 -6.24
CA GLN A 538 -6.72 -31.24 -5.33
C GLN A 538 -5.74 -30.17 -5.82
N ASN A 539 -5.43 -30.15 -7.12
CA ASN A 539 -4.60 -29.09 -7.69
C ASN A 539 -5.30 -27.72 -7.58
N LEU A 540 -6.61 -27.65 -7.81
CA LEU A 540 -7.40 -26.43 -7.71
C LEU A 540 -7.49 -25.91 -6.27
N THR A 541 -7.62 -26.78 -5.26
CA THR A 541 -7.55 -26.35 -3.85
C THR A 541 -6.16 -25.83 -3.49
N ARG A 542 -5.08 -26.54 -3.91
CA ARG A 542 -3.70 -26.10 -3.65
C ARG A 542 -3.41 -24.73 -4.29
N GLN A 543 -3.85 -24.52 -5.53
CA GLN A 543 -3.72 -23.23 -6.22
C GLN A 543 -4.55 -22.11 -5.55
N LYS A 544 -5.75 -22.41 -5.04
CA LYS A 544 -6.54 -21.44 -4.25
C LYS A 544 -5.85 -21.08 -2.92
N GLU A 545 -5.21 -22.04 -2.27
CA GLU A 545 -4.41 -21.81 -1.07
C GLU A 545 -3.16 -20.98 -1.36
N GLU A 546 -2.43 -21.29 -2.42
CA GLU A 546 -1.28 -20.48 -2.91
C GLU A 546 -1.70 -19.03 -3.22
N CYS A 547 -2.78 -18.84 -4.00
CA CYS A 547 -3.34 -17.50 -4.26
C CYS A 547 -3.76 -16.79 -2.96
N GLY A 548 -4.40 -17.48 -2.03
CA GLY A 548 -4.79 -16.90 -0.73
C GLY A 548 -3.60 -16.54 0.17
N GLN A 549 -2.49 -17.27 0.08
CA GLN A 549 -1.23 -16.92 0.75
C GLN A 549 -0.56 -15.71 0.09
N LEU A 550 -0.56 -15.64 -1.24
CA LEU A 550 -0.06 -14.49 -2.01
C LEU A 550 -0.88 -13.22 -1.74
N SER A 551 -2.21 -13.29 -1.69
CA SER A 551 -3.07 -12.17 -1.25
C SER A 551 -2.71 -11.70 0.16
N LYS A 552 -2.50 -12.63 1.11
CA LYS A 552 -2.04 -12.29 2.47
C LYS A 552 -0.59 -11.79 2.54
N ALA A 553 0.22 -12.00 1.50
CA ALA A 553 1.56 -11.43 1.39
C ALA A 553 1.51 -10.00 0.81
N MET A 554 0.73 -9.79 -0.24
CA MET A 554 0.46 -8.47 -0.82
C MET A 554 -0.20 -7.52 0.21
N GLU A 555 -1.20 -8.01 0.95
CA GLU A 555 -1.85 -7.25 2.03
C GLU A 555 -0.85 -6.78 3.10
N ARG A 556 0.09 -7.65 3.52
CA ARG A 556 1.18 -7.29 4.44
C ARG A 556 2.15 -6.29 3.82
N MET A 557 2.53 -6.46 2.55
CA MET A 557 3.37 -5.49 1.83
C MET A 557 2.70 -4.12 1.66
N HIS A 558 1.38 -4.05 1.48
CA HIS A 558 0.64 -2.79 1.49
C HIS A 558 0.64 -2.14 2.88
N GLN A 559 0.45 -2.91 3.95
CA GLN A 559 0.54 -2.41 5.33
C GLN A 559 1.96 -1.92 5.67
N ASP A 560 3.00 -2.63 5.23
CA ASP A 560 4.39 -2.18 5.37
C ASP A 560 4.71 -0.96 4.49
N MET A 561 4.16 -0.85 3.28
CA MET A 561 4.29 0.35 2.44
C MET A 561 3.64 1.57 3.11
N VAL A 562 2.44 1.42 3.70
CA VAL A 562 1.78 2.48 4.48
C VAL A 562 2.61 2.86 5.71
N ARG A 563 3.18 1.87 6.42
CA ARG A 563 4.09 2.10 7.55
C ARG A 563 5.37 2.86 7.13
N ILE A 564 5.99 2.47 6.02
CA ILE A 564 7.20 3.11 5.47
C ILE A 564 6.89 4.54 5.03
N ASN A 565 5.74 4.78 4.38
CA ASN A 565 5.32 6.14 4.02
C ASN A 565 5.08 7.00 5.27
N ALA A 566 4.38 6.48 6.29
CA ALA A 566 4.18 7.21 7.55
C ALA A 566 5.50 7.50 8.29
N LEU A 567 6.49 6.60 8.23
CA LEU A 567 7.83 6.84 8.76
C LEU A 567 8.61 7.86 7.92
N ARG A 568 8.51 7.81 6.59
CA ARG A 568 9.11 8.79 5.68
C ARG A 568 8.54 10.18 5.94
N ASP A 569 7.23 10.32 6.06
CA ASP A 569 6.56 11.59 6.27
C ASP A 569 6.81 12.13 7.70
N LYS A 570 7.06 11.25 8.69
CA LYS A 570 7.59 11.64 10.01
C LYS A 570 9.04 12.11 9.92
N ASN A 571 9.90 11.41 9.18
CA ASN A 571 11.29 11.80 8.98
C ASN A 571 11.43 13.10 8.18
N ALA A 572 10.56 13.36 7.21
CA ALA A 572 10.48 14.63 6.51
C ALA A 572 10.17 15.76 7.50
N LYS A 573 9.13 15.63 8.33
CA LYS A 573 8.81 16.63 9.37
C LYS A 573 9.93 16.84 10.39
N LEU A 574 10.68 15.80 10.75
CA LEU A 574 11.85 15.91 11.62
C LEU A 574 13.03 16.58 10.92
N HIS A 575 13.24 16.31 9.63
CA HIS A 575 14.25 16.97 8.81
C HIS A 575 13.92 18.46 8.63
N ASP A 576 12.67 18.79 8.29
CA ASP A 576 12.21 20.17 8.11
C ASP A 576 12.32 20.96 9.42
N ALA A 577 11.98 20.34 10.56
CA ALA A 577 12.19 20.93 11.88
C ALA A 577 13.69 21.16 12.18
N LEU A 578 14.57 20.18 11.92
CA LEU A 578 16.01 20.35 12.08
C LEU A 578 16.59 21.41 11.13
N VAL A 579 16.02 21.61 9.94
CA VAL A 579 16.40 22.70 9.03
C VAL A 579 15.94 24.05 9.57
N THR A 580 14.72 24.17 10.13
CA THR A 580 14.30 25.42 10.78
C THR A 580 15.09 25.72 12.05
N ASP A 581 15.41 24.70 12.86
CA ASP A 581 16.18 24.86 14.09
C ASP A 581 17.63 25.27 13.77
N ASN A 582 18.26 24.65 12.76
CA ASN A 582 19.58 25.09 12.28
C ASN A 582 19.54 26.52 11.72
N TYR A 583 18.51 26.90 10.96
CA TYR A 583 18.38 28.26 10.44
C TYR A 583 18.20 29.29 11.57
N VAL A 584 17.41 28.97 12.60
CA VAL A 584 17.29 29.81 13.81
C VAL A 584 18.64 29.95 14.49
N LEU A 585 19.34 28.83 14.77
CA LEU A 585 20.68 28.85 15.38
C LEU A 585 21.70 29.63 14.55
N GLU A 586 21.69 29.51 13.22
CA GLU A 586 22.54 30.33 12.33
C GLU A 586 22.20 31.83 12.47
N THR A 587 20.93 32.21 12.54
CA THR A 587 20.53 33.61 12.76
C THR A 587 20.85 34.12 14.16
N GLU A 588 20.78 33.27 15.19
CA GLU A 588 21.17 33.60 16.57
C GLU A 588 22.69 33.80 16.68
N ILE A 589 23.49 32.87 16.15
CA ILE A 589 24.97 32.98 16.12
C ILE A 589 25.43 34.21 15.31
N VAL A 590 24.76 34.52 14.19
CA VAL A 590 25.03 35.74 13.41
C VAL A 590 24.53 37.01 14.12
N GLY A 591 23.60 36.90 15.06
CA GLY A 591 23.21 37.96 15.99
C GLY A 591 24.29 38.20 17.05
N GLU A 592 24.62 37.16 17.82
CA GLU A 592 25.67 37.20 18.86
C GLU A 592 27.01 37.70 18.31
N LEU A 593 27.39 37.26 17.11
CA LEU A 593 28.63 37.71 16.46
C LEU A 593 28.61 39.21 16.13
N LYS A 594 27.46 39.77 15.70
CA LYS A 594 27.33 41.21 15.45
C LYS A 594 27.30 42.03 16.74
N ASP A 595 26.66 41.51 17.78
CA ASP A 595 26.66 42.17 19.09
C ASP A 595 28.09 42.21 19.66
N LEU A 596 28.87 41.14 19.49
CA LEU A 596 30.30 41.09 19.83
C LEU A 596 31.16 42.01 18.94
N GLU A 597 30.87 42.13 17.63
CA GLU A 597 31.52 43.11 16.74
C GLU A 597 31.23 44.55 17.21
N VAL A 598 29.98 44.86 17.60
CA VAL A 598 29.60 46.17 18.15
C VAL A 598 30.30 46.42 19.49
N GLU A 599 30.32 45.44 20.41
CA GLU A 599 31.03 45.56 21.68
C GLU A 599 32.52 45.86 21.44
N ALA A 600 33.17 45.11 20.54
CA ALA A 600 34.57 45.31 20.17
C ALA A 600 34.82 46.73 19.63
N VAL A 601 34.00 47.23 18.70
CA VAL A 601 34.11 48.61 18.18
C VAL A 601 33.90 49.64 19.29
N THR A 602 32.98 49.42 20.24
CA THR A 602 32.87 50.35 21.39
C THR A 602 34.08 50.29 22.32
N LEU A 603 34.74 49.14 22.45
CA LEU A 603 35.95 48.98 23.25
C LEU A 603 37.15 49.64 22.56
N GLU A 604 37.30 49.50 21.25
CA GLU A 604 38.30 50.21 20.45
C GLU A 604 38.12 51.72 20.57
N SER A 605 36.90 52.24 20.38
CA SER A 605 36.61 53.67 20.56
C SER A 605 36.91 54.18 21.99
N LYS A 606 36.61 53.38 23.04
CA LYS A 606 37.00 53.68 24.42
C LYS A 606 38.52 53.67 24.61
N ILE A 607 39.25 52.75 23.95
CA ILE A 607 40.72 52.71 23.96
C ILE A 607 41.28 53.95 23.28
N GLU A 608 40.83 54.29 22.07
CA GLU A 608 41.25 55.50 21.35
C GLU A 608 41.08 56.76 22.20
N ALA A 609 39.88 56.97 22.77
CA ALA A 609 39.59 58.09 23.66
C ALA A 609 40.54 58.15 24.87
N ARG A 610 40.84 57.00 25.49
CA ARG A 610 41.84 56.93 26.58
C ARG A 610 43.27 57.14 26.10
N THR A 611 43.63 56.78 24.86
CA THR A 611 44.95 57.14 24.31
C THR A 611 45.07 58.64 24.03
N GLU A 612 44.00 59.30 23.59
CA GLU A 612 44.00 60.75 23.33
C GLU A 612 44.01 61.55 24.64
N GLU A 613 43.22 61.15 25.64
CA GLU A 613 43.31 61.66 27.00
C GLU A 613 44.72 61.50 27.57
N LYS A 614 45.35 60.33 27.39
CA LYS A 614 46.74 60.10 27.79
C LYS A 614 47.72 61.03 27.06
N LYS A 615 47.57 61.25 25.74
CA LYS A 615 48.40 62.23 25.00
C LYS A 615 48.22 63.64 25.57
N ARG A 616 46.97 64.04 25.86
CA ARG A 616 46.64 65.36 26.44
C ARG A 616 47.30 65.55 27.81
N VAL A 617 47.17 64.56 28.70
CA VAL A 617 47.80 64.58 30.04
C VAL A 617 49.33 64.58 29.93
N VAL A 618 49.93 63.85 28.99
CA VAL A 618 51.39 63.91 28.76
C VAL A 618 51.83 65.29 28.26
N ALA A 619 51.05 65.95 27.39
CA ALA A 619 51.34 67.31 26.94
C ALA A 619 51.18 68.34 28.08
N GLU A 620 50.15 68.20 28.93
CA GLU A 620 49.99 68.98 30.15
C GLU A 620 51.19 68.81 31.10
N VAL A 621 51.63 67.57 31.33
CA VAL A 621 52.83 67.28 32.15
C VAL A 621 54.06 67.97 31.58
N VAL A 622 54.34 67.85 30.28
CA VAL A 622 55.51 68.51 29.65
C VAL A 622 55.47 70.03 29.78
N GLU A 623 54.30 70.67 29.68
CA GLU A 623 54.19 72.11 29.93
C GLU A 623 54.34 72.45 31.43
N THR A 624 53.90 71.60 32.37
CA THR A 624 54.21 71.80 33.80
C THR A 624 55.70 71.62 34.11
N GLU A 625 56.40 70.66 33.50
CA GLU A 625 57.86 70.49 33.61
C GLU A 625 58.59 71.73 33.06
N ARG A 626 58.12 72.27 31.93
CA ARG A 626 58.62 73.53 31.35
C ARG A 626 58.39 74.73 32.27
N GLN A 627 57.23 74.80 32.94
CA GLN A 627 56.95 75.85 33.92
C GLN A 627 57.83 75.69 35.18
N ILE A 628 58.06 74.48 35.66
CA ILE A 628 59.00 74.20 36.76
C ILE A 628 60.41 74.68 36.37
N MET A 629 60.93 74.28 35.21
CA MET A 629 62.24 74.74 34.69
C MET A 629 62.32 76.27 34.55
N LEU A 630 61.22 76.93 34.18
CA LEU A 630 61.14 78.39 34.09
C LEU A 630 61.15 79.05 35.49
N TRP A 631 60.49 78.46 36.48
CA TRP A 631 60.52 78.92 37.87
C TRP A 631 61.86 78.65 38.55
N GLU A 632 62.48 77.49 38.34
CA GLU A 632 63.84 77.19 38.79
C GLU A 632 64.84 78.21 38.21
N ARG A 633 64.73 78.53 36.91
CA ARG A 633 65.57 79.56 36.30
C ARG A 633 65.30 80.96 36.84
N LYS A 634 64.05 81.32 37.17
CA LYS A 634 63.74 82.58 37.88
C LYS A 634 64.37 82.61 39.27
N ILE A 635 64.23 81.55 40.06
CA ILE A 635 64.81 81.41 41.40
C ILE A 635 66.35 81.44 41.34
N GLN A 636 66.96 80.89 40.29
CA GLN A 636 68.40 80.95 40.08
C GLN A 636 68.85 82.39 39.73
N LEU A 637 68.13 83.09 38.85
CA LEU A 637 68.39 84.51 38.56
C LEU A 637 68.13 85.40 39.79
N GLU A 638 67.15 85.07 40.63
CA GLU A 638 66.89 85.76 41.90
C GLU A 638 68.05 85.55 42.89
N LYS A 639 68.56 84.32 43.05
CA LYS A 639 69.77 84.04 43.85
C LYS A 639 71.00 84.76 43.31
N GLU A 640 71.21 84.75 42.00
CA GLU A 640 72.35 85.42 41.34
C GLU A 640 72.27 86.95 41.48
N THR A 641 71.08 87.54 41.32
CA THR A 641 70.89 88.98 41.55
C THR A 641 70.97 89.34 43.03
N GLN A 642 70.46 88.51 43.95
CA GLN A 642 70.56 88.73 45.39
C GLN A 642 72.00 88.59 45.91
N ALA A 643 72.81 87.70 45.32
CA ALA A 643 74.25 87.63 45.57
C ALA A 643 75.02 88.81 44.97
N ALA A 644 74.57 89.35 43.82
CA ALA A 644 75.11 90.58 43.25
C ALA A 644 74.65 91.86 43.99
N LEU A 645 73.61 91.75 44.84
CA LEU A 645 73.07 92.82 45.68
C LEU A 645 73.49 92.67 47.17
N ASP A 646 74.41 91.76 47.46
CA ASP A 646 74.89 91.48 48.83
C ASP A 646 75.51 92.73 49.48
N PRO A 647 74.95 93.25 50.59
CA PRO A 647 75.45 94.45 51.25
C PRO A 647 76.89 94.36 51.78
N ASP A 648 77.43 93.16 52.02
CA ASP A 648 78.81 93.01 52.49
C ASP A 648 79.83 93.13 51.33
N VAL A 649 79.42 92.92 50.07
CA VAL A 649 80.27 93.09 48.87
C VAL A 649 80.46 94.58 48.53
N GLY A 650 81.19 95.26 49.40
CA GLY A 650 81.44 96.71 49.35
C GLY A 650 81.58 97.37 50.72
N GLY A 651 81.25 96.64 51.80
CA GLY A 651 81.32 97.13 53.18
C GLY A 651 82.68 97.70 53.57
N ASP A 652 83.78 97.08 53.11
CA ASP A 652 85.14 97.57 53.34
C ASP A 652 85.43 98.93 52.70
N VAL A 653 84.92 99.20 51.50
CA VAL A 653 85.12 100.48 50.79
C VAL A 653 84.34 101.59 51.48
N VAL A 654 83.09 101.32 51.86
CA VAL A 654 82.24 102.25 52.62
C VAL A 654 82.81 102.48 54.03
N GLY A 655 83.37 101.44 54.65
CA GLY A 655 84.05 101.51 55.95
C GLY A 655 85.34 102.33 55.90
N ALA A 656 86.14 102.20 54.83
CA ALA A 656 87.32 103.01 54.58
C ALA A 656 86.95 104.49 54.36
N MET A 657 85.95 104.78 53.52
CA MET A 657 85.45 106.15 53.31
C MET A 657 84.94 106.79 54.60
N LYS A 658 84.14 106.09 55.41
CA LYS A 658 83.66 106.61 56.71
C LYS A 658 84.81 106.89 57.69
N LYS A 659 85.86 106.06 57.71
CA LYS A 659 87.07 106.30 58.52
C LYS A 659 87.87 107.51 58.06
N GLU A 660 87.94 107.78 56.75
CA GLU A 660 88.64 108.98 56.24
C GLU A 660 87.82 110.27 56.43
N ILE A 661 86.48 110.20 56.34
CA ILE A 661 85.59 111.32 56.71
C ILE A 661 85.81 111.71 58.19
N GLY A 662 85.85 110.75 59.12
CA GLY A 662 86.13 111.04 60.53
C GLY A 662 87.53 111.65 60.78
N ARG A 663 88.54 111.32 59.96
CA ARG A 663 89.88 111.94 59.98
C ARG A 663 89.85 113.38 59.45
N MET A 664 89.03 113.66 58.44
CA MET A 664 88.82 115.00 57.90
C MET A 664 88.07 115.89 58.91
N GLU A 665 87.04 115.37 59.58
CA GLU A 665 86.28 116.07 60.62
C GLU A 665 87.11 116.39 61.86
N THR A 666 87.99 115.47 62.28
CA THR A 666 88.93 115.73 63.39
C THR A 666 89.96 116.80 63.02
N ARG A 667 90.56 116.74 61.81
CA ARG A 667 91.43 117.82 61.29
C ARG A 667 90.73 119.17 61.19
N TYR A 668 89.46 119.21 60.77
CA TYR A 668 88.68 120.44 60.71
C TYR A 668 88.49 121.07 62.11
N ASN A 669 88.17 120.24 63.11
CA ASN A 669 88.04 120.70 64.50
C ASN A 669 89.38 121.13 65.14
N GLU A 670 90.50 120.55 64.73
CA GLU A 670 91.84 121.01 65.12
C GLU A 670 92.21 122.38 64.49
N LEU A 671 91.85 122.61 63.22
CA LEU A 671 92.00 123.92 62.58
C LEU A 671 91.18 124.98 63.32
N LYS A 672 89.91 124.68 63.63
CA LYS A 672 89.00 125.59 64.31
C LYS A 672 89.54 126.04 65.68
N LYS A 673 90.08 125.11 66.48
CA LYS A 673 90.72 125.41 67.78
C LYS A 673 92.07 126.13 67.66
N ARG A 674 92.75 126.09 66.51
CA ARG A 674 93.92 126.94 66.22
C ARG A 674 93.49 128.37 65.84
N GLN A 675 92.40 128.52 65.10
CA GLN A 675 91.84 129.81 64.71
C GLN A 675 91.39 130.63 65.94
N GLU A 676 90.71 130.01 66.90
CA GLU A 676 90.23 130.67 68.12
C GLU A 676 91.37 131.22 69.01
N ARG A 677 92.48 130.49 69.16
CA ARG A 677 93.66 131.00 69.91
C ARG A 677 94.31 132.20 69.24
N LEU A 678 94.41 132.17 67.91
CA LEU A 678 95.07 133.23 67.13
C LEU A 678 94.28 134.56 67.19
N MET A 679 92.95 134.51 67.36
CA MET A 679 92.16 135.71 67.64
C MET A 679 92.43 136.28 69.03
N GLN A 680 92.47 135.44 70.08
CA GLN A 680 92.71 135.89 71.47
C GLN A 680 94.09 136.52 71.70
N GLU A 681 95.10 136.17 70.90
CA GLU A 681 96.42 136.82 70.92
C GLU A 681 96.43 138.14 70.13
N MET A 682 95.64 138.24 69.05
CA MET A 682 95.54 139.45 68.23
C MET A 682 94.73 140.58 68.91
N GLU A 683 93.65 140.24 69.62
CA GLU A 683 92.81 141.21 70.37
C GLU A 683 93.60 141.99 71.43
N LYS A 684 94.61 141.37 72.07
CA LYS A 684 95.47 142.01 73.07
C LYS A 684 96.52 142.95 72.47
N ALA A 685 96.84 142.83 71.18
CA ALA A 685 97.82 143.68 70.50
C ALA A 685 97.21 144.98 69.95
N VAL A 686 95.98 144.91 69.43
CA VAL A 686 95.31 146.06 68.79
C VAL A 686 94.94 147.16 69.79
N TYR A 687 94.50 146.78 71.00
CA TYR A 687 94.02 147.70 72.05
C TYR A 687 95.04 148.72 72.59
N LYS A 688 96.28 148.74 72.09
CA LYS A 688 97.39 149.54 72.65
C LYS A 688 98.05 150.50 71.66
N ARG A 689 97.51 150.71 70.45
CA ARG A 689 98.13 151.62 69.45
C ARG A 689 97.19 152.54 68.66
N GLU A 690 95.87 152.43 68.80
CA GLU A 690 94.94 153.34 68.09
C GLU A 690 94.60 154.63 68.87
N LEU A 691 94.83 154.66 70.18
CA LEU A 691 94.59 155.84 71.03
C LEU A 691 95.89 156.58 71.37
N ILE A 692 96.49 157.28 70.39
CA ILE A 692 97.21 158.57 70.52
C ILE A 692 97.72 159.05 69.14
N THR A 693 97.40 160.30 68.79
CA THR A 693 97.94 161.12 67.66
C THR A 693 98.20 160.38 66.33
N THR A 694 97.25 160.24 65.39
CA THR A 694 96.35 161.21 64.72
C THR A 694 97.04 162.36 63.98
N LYS A 695 96.63 162.58 62.72
CA LYS A 695 96.74 163.82 61.91
C LYS A 695 98.14 164.42 61.71
N ALA A 696 98.87 163.88 60.73
CA ALA A 696 99.81 164.65 59.93
C ALA A 696 99.64 164.33 58.43
N MET A 697 98.99 165.24 57.71
CA MET A 697 98.90 165.41 56.24
C MET A 697 98.54 164.21 55.33
N LEU A 698 97.38 164.32 54.71
CA LEU A 698 97.05 163.75 53.40
C LEU A 698 97.81 164.50 52.29
N ALA A 699 98.42 163.80 51.32
CA ALA A 699 98.46 164.18 49.89
C ALA A 699 99.25 163.16 49.02
N ALA A 700 98.85 163.03 47.74
CA ALA A 700 99.52 162.33 46.63
C ALA A 700 99.69 160.79 46.73
N ALA A 701 99.28 159.99 45.72
CA ALA A 701 98.49 160.29 44.51
C ALA A 701 97.72 159.05 43.96
N SER A 702 96.60 159.33 43.28
CA SER A 702 95.82 158.40 42.43
C SER A 702 96.54 158.17 41.07
N GLY A 703 96.35 157.11 40.28
CA GLY A 703 95.37 156.00 40.27
C GLY A 703 94.71 155.84 38.87
N LYS A 704 94.03 154.71 38.58
CA LYS A 704 93.09 154.39 37.44
C LYS A 704 92.72 152.88 37.49
N ASN A 705 91.45 152.43 37.37
CA ASN A 705 90.55 152.35 36.19
C ASN A 705 91.09 151.44 35.07
N ASN A 706 90.36 150.64 34.29
CA ASN A 706 88.96 150.14 34.11
C ASN A 706 89.07 149.25 32.80
N SER A 707 88.11 148.58 32.16
CA SER A 707 86.63 148.55 32.21
C SER A 707 86.03 147.29 31.55
N HIS A 708 84.70 147.15 31.69
CA HIS A 708 83.78 146.45 30.76
C HIS A 708 83.79 147.11 29.34
N ALA A 709 83.00 146.78 28.30
CA ALA A 709 81.60 146.30 28.19
C ALA A 709 81.34 145.64 26.79
N SER A 710 80.15 145.40 26.23
CA SER A 710 78.77 145.90 26.49
C SER A 710 77.71 144.91 25.90
N SER A 711 76.52 144.70 26.49
CA SER A 711 75.27 145.51 26.42
C SER A 711 74.54 145.42 25.06
N SER A 712 73.22 145.27 24.85
CA SER A 712 71.95 145.11 25.60
C SER A 712 70.88 146.05 24.99
N ALA A 713 69.64 145.60 24.73
CA ALA A 713 68.39 146.38 24.52
C ALA A 713 67.39 145.57 23.66
N ALA A 714 66.07 145.76 23.70
CA ALA A 714 65.13 146.30 24.70
C ALA A 714 63.69 145.89 24.27
N ALA A 715 62.68 146.00 25.16
CA ALA A 715 61.31 145.53 24.89
C ALA A 715 60.23 146.62 25.01
N ARG A 716 59.13 146.49 24.23
CA ARG A 716 57.74 147.02 24.44
C ARG A 716 56.86 146.72 23.21
N GLY A 717 55.57 146.38 23.38
CA GLY A 717 54.60 146.32 22.26
C GLY A 717 53.33 145.48 22.52
N LEU A 718 52.20 146.13 22.82
CA LEU A 718 50.92 145.55 23.24
C LEU A 718 50.18 144.64 22.24
N ALA A 719 49.72 143.49 22.74
CA ALA A 719 48.41 142.83 22.57
C ALA A 719 47.59 142.95 21.25
N LYS A 720 47.26 141.78 20.68
CA LYS A 720 45.92 141.46 20.13
C LYS A 720 45.66 139.95 20.26
N ALA A 721 44.42 139.53 20.54
CA ALA A 721 44.04 138.13 20.73
C ALA A 721 43.00 137.68 19.69
N GLY A 722 42.99 136.38 19.35
CA GLY A 722 41.88 135.72 18.64
C GLY A 722 42.27 134.72 17.53
N VAL A 723 41.75 133.49 17.66
CA VAL A 723 41.44 132.52 16.59
C VAL A 723 42.61 131.87 15.82
N LYS A 724 43.14 130.75 16.36
CA LYS A 724 43.06 129.40 15.76
C LYS A 724 43.69 128.35 16.69
N SER A 725 42.87 127.71 17.54
CA SER A 725 43.27 126.58 18.38
C SER A 725 42.07 125.71 18.80
N ILE A 726 41.14 125.45 17.86
CA ILE A 726 39.96 124.60 18.04
C ILE A 726 39.84 123.66 16.81
N GLU A 727 40.97 123.06 16.43
CA GLU A 727 41.10 122.08 15.34
C GLU A 727 42.00 120.89 15.75
N GLN A 728 42.47 120.85 17.02
CA GLN A 728 43.29 119.76 17.57
C GLN A 728 42.65 119.11 18.81
N THR A 729 41.94 119.87 19.65
CA THR A 729 41.19 119.34 20.79
C THR A 729 39.94 118.55 20.39
N ASP A 730 39.24 118.99 19.34
CA ASP A 730 37.99 118.36 18.89
C ASP A 730 38.25 117.04 18.15
N ALA A 731 39.45 116.89 17.57
CA ALA A 731 39.93 115.63 17.00
C ALA A 731 40.27 114.61 18.10
N GLU A 732 40.97 115.04 19.16
CA GLU A 732 41.29 114.18 20.31
C GLU A 732 40.04 113.82 21.13
N ALA A 733 39.05 114.72 21.24
CA ALA A 733 37.77 114.43 21.85
C ALA A 733 37.02 113.32 21.08
N ARG A 734 36.85 113.47 19.77
CA ARG A 734 36.15 112.46 18.94
C ARG A 734 36.91 111.15 18.83
N ALA A 735 38.24 111.16 18.84
CA ALA A 735 39.04 109.95 18.93
C ALA A 735 38.86 109.22 20.27
N ARG A 736 38.65 109.95 21.38
CA ARG A 736 38.32 109.36 22.68
C ARG A 736 36.85 108.93 22.78
N GLU A 737 35.91 109.63 22.16
CA GLU A 737 34.51 109.18 22.06
C GLU A 737 34.41 107.89 21.21
N ALA A 738 35.14 107.80 20.10
CA ALA A 738 35.24 106.56 19.31
C ALA A 738 35.90 105.43 20.10
N SER A 739 37.04 105.68 20.77
CA SER A 739 37.72 104.68 21.60
C SER A 739 36.90 104.27 22.82
N VAL A 740 36.07 105.16 23.39
CA VAL A 740 35.11 104.79 24.44
C VAL A 740 33.97 103.96 23.87
N ALA A 741 33.45 104.26 22.67
CA ALA A 741 32.45 103.43 22.02
C ALA A 741 32.98 102.03 21.67
N GLU A 742 34.22 101.93 21.17
CA GLU A 742 34.92 100.65 20.95
C GLU A 742 35.10 99.89 22.27
N LEU A 743 35.56 100.56 23.34
CA LEU A 743 35.68 99.93 24.67
C LEU A 743 34.33 99.59 25.32
N GLU A 744 33.25 100.28 25.00
CA GLU A 744 31.89 99.94 25.44
C GLU A 744 31.31 98.78 24.62
N GLU A 745 31.63 98.64 23.34
CA GLU A 745 31.25 97.49 22.52
C GLU A 745 32.10 96.24 22.85
N GLU A 746 33.41 96.39 23.08
CA GLU A 746 34.27 95.34 23.63
C GLU A 746 33.81 94.92 25.02
N ARG A 747 33.41 95.86 25.89
CA ARG A 747 32.79 95.55 27.18
C ARG A 747 31.44 94.86 27.04
N ALA A 748 30.61 95.23 26.06
CA ALA A 748 29.34 94.56 25.81
C ALA A 748 29.57 93.12 25.35
N ARG A 749 30.46 92.89 24.38
CA ARG A 749 30.85 91.55 23.93
C ARG A 749 31.47 90.73 25.05
N ALA A 750 32.32 91.32 25.89
CA ALA A 750 32.88 90.65 27.07
C ALA A 750 31.81 90.31 28.12
N VAL A 751 30.75 91.12 28.27
CA VAL A 751 29.59 90.79 29.12
C VAL A 751 28.76 89.67 28.49
N ASP A 752 28.50 89.69 27.18
CA ASP A 752 27.80 88.60 26.48
C ASP A 752 28.60 87.28 26.55
N GLU A 753 29.93 87.32 26.45
CA GLU A 753 30.82 86.17 26.65
C GLU A 753 30.85 85.69 28.11
N ILE A 754 30.74 86.61 29.08
CA ILE A 754 30.58 86.26 30.50
C ILE A 754 29.20 85.62 30.75
N GLU A 755 28.11 86.13 30.19
CA GLU A 755 26.78 85.50 30.36
C GLU A 755 26.68 84.15 29.63
N GLN A 756 27.34 83.99 28.48
CA GLN A 756 27.46 82.71 27.77
C GLN A 756 28.32 81.70 28.54
N THR A 757 29.43 82.13 29.15
CA THR A 757 30.26 81.24 29.98
C THR A 757 29.64 80.95 31.34
N GLU A 758 28.89 81.88 31.96
CA GLU A 758 28.12 81.64 33.17
C GLU A 758 26.93 80.70 32.94
N SER A 759 26.22 80.81 31.81
CA SER A 759 25.15 79.87 31.45
C SER A 759 25.71 78.48 31.14
N ALA A 760 26.80 78.37 30.38
CA ALA A 760 27.51 77.10 30.19
C ALA A 760 28.01 76.50 31.53
N LEU A 761 28.55 77.32 32.44
CA LEU A 761 28.95 76.87 33.79
C LEU A 761 27.74 76.47 34.67
N ARG A 762 26.56 77.04 34.43
CA ARG A 762 25.31 76.66 35.12
C ARG A 762 24.82 75.30 34.62
N GLU A 763 24.76 75.08 33.30
CA GLU A 763 24.45 73.78 32.70
C GLU A 763 25.46 72.68 33.10
N LEU A 764 26.76 73.02 33.19
CA LEU A 764 27.79 72.08 33.62
C LEU A 764 27.68 71.72 35.11
N ARG A 765 27.26 72.66 35.98
CA ARG A 765 26.98 72.40 37.40
C ARG A 765 25.71 71.58 37.60
N GLU A 766 24.66 71.86 36.83
CA GLU A 766 23.43 71.07 36.84
C GLU A 766 23.73 69.62 36.41
N ARG A 767 24.54 69.43 35.35
CA ARG A 767 25.05 68.10 34.97
C ARG A 767 25.99 67.48 36.00
N GLU A 768 26.82 68.25 36.71
CA GLU A 768 27.62 67.73 37.82
C GLU A 768 26.72 67.20 38.95
N GLU A 769 25.65 67.94 39.30
CA GLU A 769 24.68 67.49 40.31
C GLU A 769 23.87 66.27 39.85
N GLU A 770 23.43 66.20 38.59
CA GLU A 770 22.78 65.02 38.03
C GLU A 770 23.69 63.79 38.08
N LEU A 771 24.94 63.93 37.63
CA LEU A 771 25.94 62.86 37.68
C LEU A 771 26.30 62.47 39.12
N ARG A 772 26.32 63.41 40.06
CA ARG A 772 26.56 63.15 41.49
C ARG A 772 25.41 62.35 42.09
N ARG A 773 24.14 62.75 41.84
CA ARG A 773 22.94 62.01 42.28
C ARG A 773 22.87 60.62 41.65
N ALA A 774 23.24 60.48 40.38
CA ALA A 774 23.33 59.19 39.70
C ALA A 774 24.43 58.30 40.31
N HIS A 775 25.61 58.84 40.58
CA HIS A 775 26.70 58.12 41.25
C HIS A 775 26.30 57.67 42.66
N GLU A 776 25.65 58.53 43.45
CA GLU A 776 25.08 58.18 44.76
C GLU A 776 23.97 57.11 44.66
N GLY A 777 23.24 57.04 43.55
CA GLY A 777 22.30 55.96 43.24
C GLY A 777 23.02 54.62 43.00
N VAL A 778 24.01 54.61 42.10
CA VAL A 778 24.81 53.42 41.77
C VAL A 778 25.61 52.92 42.99
N GLU A 779 26.12 53.80 43.84
CA GLU A 779 26.77 53.43 45.11
C GLU A 779 25.78 52.78 46.10
N ARG A 780 24.54 53.29 46.20
CA ARG A 780 23.47 52.66 47.01
C ARG A 780 23.14 51.24 46.50
N GLU A 781 23.02 51.06 45.20
CA GLU A 781 22.77 49.74 44.60
C GLU A 781 23.97 48.79 44.77
N ARG A 782 25.20 49.26 44.57
CA ARG A 782 26.42 48.46 44.80
C ARG A 782 26.54 48.00 46.25
N VAL A 783 26.19 48.87 47.22
CA VAL A 783 26.15 48.51 48.64
C VAL A 783 25.06 47.47 48.92
N ARG A 784 23.85 47.62 48.36
CA ARG A 784 22.78 46.61 48.48
C ARG A 784 23.22 45.25 47.92
N ALA A 785 23.72 45.21 46.69
CA ALA A 785 24.17 43.99 46.03
C ALA A 785 25.33 43.32 46.79
N SER A 786 26.28 44.10 47.35
CA SER A 786 27.36 43.59 48.19
C SER A 786 26.84 42.96 49.49
N LEU A 787 25.82 43.54 50.11
CA LEU A 787 25.18 43.01 51.32
C LEU A 787 24.36 41.75 51.03
N GLU A 788 23.66 41.69 49.90
CA GLU A 788 22.94 40.50 49.42
C GLU A 788 23.91 39.36 49.08
N ALA A 789 25.00 39.63 48.35
CA ALA A 789 26.06 38.65 48.09
C ALA A 789 26.61 38.08 49.41
N ARG A 790 26.91 38.94 50.40
CA ARG A 790 27.43 38.53 51.71
C ARG A 790 26.41 37.81 52.60
N LYS A 791 25.11 38.06 52.41
CA LYS A 791 24.01 37.30 53.01
C LYS A 791 23.93 35.90 52.38
N ASN A 792 24.03 35.81 51.06
CA ASN A 792 24.00 34.55 50.32
C ASN A 792 25.26 33.70 50.62
N GLU A 793 26.43 34.31 50.71
CA GLU A 793 27.69 33.68 51.12
C GLU A 793 27.57 33.04 52.51
N ARG A 794 27.05 33.78 53.50
CA ARG A 794 26.77 33.25 54.86
C ARG A 794 25.68 32.17 54.91
N MET A 795 24.69 32.22 54.02
CA MET A 795 23.71 31.14 53.84
C MET A 795 24.39 29.89 53.28
N LEU A 796 25.28 30.06 52.31
CA LEU A 796 26.01 28.97 51.66
C LEU A 796 27.08 28.35 52.59
N GLU A 797 27.71 29.15 53.45
CA GLU A 797 28.50 28.66 54.59
C GLU A 797 27.64 27.82 55.56
N ARG A 798 26.45 28.30 55.95
CA ARG A 798 25.53 27.53 56.82
C ARG A 798 25.04 26.23 56.17
N PHE A 799 24.80 26.22 54.87
CA PHE A 799 24.45 24.98 54.15
C PHE A 799 25.65 24.02 54.10
N ARG A 800 26.88 24.51 53.87
CA ARG A 800 28.10 23.70 53.96
C ARG A 800 28.35 23.15 55.37
N GLU A 801 28.10 23.93 56.43
CA GLU A 801 28.15 23.44 57.83
C GLU A 801 27.14 22.31 58.08
N LEU A 802 25.95 22.37 57.45
CA LEU A 802 24.92 21.34 57.53
C LEU A 802 25.25 20.08 56.69
N GLU A 803 25.93 20.23 55.56
CA GLU A 803 26.43 19.12 54.73
C GLU A 803 27.63 18.41 55.38
N ILE A 804 28.55 19.18 55.99
CA ILE A 804 29.75 18.67 56.68
C ILE A 804 29.41 18.08 58.06
N GLY A 805 28.21 18.37 58.59
CA GLY A 805 27.70 17.77 59.83
C GLY A 805 28.33 18.29 61.12
N THR A 806 29.12 19.36 61.05
CA THR A 806 29.78 20.02 62.20
C THR A 806 28.82 20.90 63.02
N ARG A 807 27.56 21.00 62.61
CA ARG A 807 26.50 21.74 63.29
C ARG A 807 25.39 20.78 63.69
N ASP A 808 25.19 20.57 64.99
CA ASP A 808 24.18 19.65 65.51
C ASP A 808 22.79 19.93 64.91
N ARG A 809 22.11 18.85 64.47
CA ARG A 809 20.67 18.86 64.21
C ARG A 809 19.92 18.93 65.54
N ALA A 810 19.92 20.09 66.16
CA ALA A 810 19.02 20.40 67.27
C ALA A 810 17.58 20.16 66.81
N GLN A 811 16.94 19.12 67.33
CA GLN A 811 15.53 18.83 67.11
C GLN A 811 14.67 19.81 67.93
N LEU A 812 14.68 21.06 67.49
CA LEU A 812 13.78 22.11 67.95
C LEU A 812 12.43 21.91 67.27
N ASP A 813 11.36 21.84 68.06
CA ASP A 813 9.99 21.70 67.55
C ASP A 813 9.67 22.82 66.57
N GLU A 814 8.94 22.50 65.48
CA GLU A 814 8.55 23.50 64.48
C GLU A 814 7.85 24.71 65.11
N GLU A 815 7.02 24.49 66.14
CA GLU A 815 6.34 25.56 66.86
C GLU A 815 7.34 26.47 67.61
N THR A 816 8.42 25.93 68.16
CA THR A 816 9.45 26.73 68.83
C THR A 816 10.25 27.57 67.83
N VAL A 817 10.64 26.99 66.70
CA VAL A 817 11.35 27.69 65.62
C VAL A 817 10.47 28.78 65.01
N ARG A 818 9.18 28.49 64.76
CA ARG A 818 8.21 29.48 64.28
C ARG A 818 7.99 30.60 65.31
N ALA A 819 7.89 30.28 66.60
CA ALA A 819 7.73 31.28 67.66
C ALA A 819 8.98 32.16 67.87
N GLU A 820 10.19 31.64 67.67
CA GLU A 820 11.40 32.46 67.66
C GLU A 820 11.55 33.29 66.39
N PHE A 821 11.16 32.75 65.22
CA PHE A 821 11.12 33.49 63.96
C PHE A 821 10.13 34.66 64.01
N GLU A 822 8.91 34.44 64.53
CA GLU A 822 7.91 35.50 64.77
C GLU A 822 8.45 36.57 65.75
N LYS A 823 9.12 36.17 66.84
CA LYS A 823 9.76 37.13 67.77
C LYS A 823 10.91 37.91 67.12
N ALA A 824 11.70 37.29 66.24
CA ALA A 824 12.78 37.94 65.51
C ALA A 824 12.22 38.92 64.46
N ARG A 825 11.21 38.50 63.71
CA ARG A 825 10.44 39.33 62.77
C ARG A 825 9.85 40.55 63.46
N HIS A 826 9.13 40.36 64.56
CA HIS A 826 8.48 41.45 65.28
C HIS A 826 9.46 42.40 66.00
N ARG A 827 10.69 41.94 66.29
CA ARG A 827 11.82 42.81 66.67
C ARG A 827 12.38 43.60 65.48
N ARG A 828 12.45 43.00 64.27
CA ARG A 828 12.89 43.68 63.05
C ARG A 828 11.90 44.77 62.63
N GLU A 829 10.60 44.47 62.67
CA GLU A 829 9.51 45.43 62.43
C GLU A 829 9.63 46.62 63.38
N LYS A 830 9.73 46.41 64.69
CA LYS A 830 9.93 47.49 65.68
C LYS A 830 11.22 48.30 65.52
N LEU A 831 12.26 47.75 64.89
CA LEU A 831 13.48 48.50 64.56
C LEU A 831 13.30 49.33 63.27
N VAL A 832 12.49 48.87 62.31
CA VAL A 832 12.11 49.65 61.14
C VAL A 832 11.20 50.80 61.55
N ASP A 833 10.17 50.53 62.38
CA ASP A 833 9.25 51.55 62.91
C ASP A 833 10.02 52.65 63.65
N ALA A 834 10.89 52.26 64.61
CA ALA A 834 11.67 53.21 65.40
C ALA A 834 12.70 54.02 64.59
N ILE A 835 13.19 53.51 63.44
CA ILE A 835 14.04 54.29 62.53
C ILE A 835 13.19 55.21 61.65
N GLY A 836 11.97 54.79 61.27
CA GLY A 836 10.99 55.67 60.61
C GLY A 836 10.62 56.87 61.47
N ASP A 837 10.36 56.66 62.77
CA ASP A 837 10.11 57.73 63.74
C ASP A 837 11.32 58.69 63.85
N ILE A 838 12.55 58.17 63.90
CA ILE A 838 13.77 58.99 63.96
C ILE A 838 13.99 59.77 62.64
N CYS A 839 13.66 59.21 61.48
CA CYS A 839 13.70 59.94 60.20
C CYS A 839 12.68 61.09 60.18
N ALA A 840 11.50 60.91 60.77
CA ALA A 840 10.48 61.96 60.87
C ALA A 840 10.92 63.10 61.81
N ASP A 841 11.55 62.78 62.95
CA ASP A 841 12.07 63.77 63.90
C ASP A 841 13.36 64.47 63.40
N ALA A 842 14.15 63.84 62.53
CA ALA A 842 15.46 64.33 62.09
C ALA A 842 15.74 64.11 60.58
N PRO A 843 15.04 64.81 59.67
CA PRO A 843 15.18 64.60 58.21
C PRO A 843 16.59 64.89 57.65
N HIS A 844 17.40 65.67 58.35
CA HIS A 844 18.81 65.90 57.96
C HIS A 844 19.72 64.68 58.15
N LEU A 845 19.24 63.61 58.80
CA LEU A 845 19.93 62.31 58.93
C LEU A 845 19.37 61.23 58.00
N GLU A 846 18.33 61.52 57.22
CA GLU A 846 17.63 60.56 56.34
C GLU A 846 18.61 59.81 55.41
N ALA A 847 19.50 60.53 54.72
CA ALA A 847 20.53 59.96 53.83
C ALA A 847 21.57 59.04 54.53
N HIS A 848 21.65 59.06 55.86
CA HIS A 848 22.49 58.15 56.65
C HIS A 848 21.67 57.01 57.28
N LEU A 849 20.39 57.25 57.61
CA LEU A 849 19.48 56.28 58.19
C LEU A 849 18.86 55.34 57.14
N ASP A 850 18.74 55.76 55.88
CA ASP A 850 18.31 54.94 54.75
C ASP A 850 19.26 53.74 54.52
N ARG A 851 20.55 53.90 54.87
CA ARG A 851 21.55 52.83 54.91
C ARG A 851 21.28 51.80 56.03
N ALA A 852 20.63 52.20 57.12
CA ALA A 852 20.21 51.30 58.19
C ALA A 852 18.88 50.60 57.85
N LEU A 853 17.94 51.31 57.22
CA LEU A 853 16.69 50.73 56.70
C LEU A 853 16.96 49.65 55.64
N THR A 854 17.87 49.90 54.69
CA THR A 854 18.30 48.89 53.70
C THR A 854 19.08 47.71 54.29
N LEU A 855 19.65 47.83 55.50
CA LEU A 855 20.21 46.72 56.26
C LEU A 855 19.17 45.90 57.03
N LEU A 856 17.98 46.47 57.28
CA LEU A 856 16.87 45.86 58.02
C LEU A 856 15.74 45.32 57.13
N SER A 857 15.68 45.72 55.86
CA SER A 857 14.76 45.12 54.87
C SER A 857 15.22 43.73 54.42
N LEU A 858 16.54 43.47 54.45
CA LEU A 858 17.19 42.18 54.18
C LEU A 858 17.02 41.13 55.30
#